data_AF-A0A1A9X169-F1
#
_entry.id   AF-A0A1A9X169-F1
#
_cell.length_a   1.000
_cell.length_b   1.000
_cell.length_c   1.000
_cell.angle_alpha   90.00
_cell.angle_beta   90.00
_cell.angle_gamma   90.00
#
_symmetry.space_group_name_H-M   'P 1'
#
loop_
_entity.id
_entity.type
_entity.pdbx_description
1 polymer ?
#
loop_
_entity_poly.entity_id
_entity_poly.type
_entity_poly.pdbx_seq_one_letter_code
_entity_poly.pdbx_strand_id
1 'polypeptide(L)'
;MPVKNPFEKPIKGLNLIVVDKYGTKRIVPALDAFWARRSVFARFSNLLVGRQVIQGVALDEWRYEAEQVKDDLDFLLCQAHHEFWSYMIYQKAALASISSILQNCVPFYANILDVNISVGMKKLHDDILYLAICVISRILTLKESPECWMENDHFRELVYDNYVISAAMLFDLLIAVGNASSGNVDLLRKVFGTLLRLEPRFREDIQTAIKYLKTAFRSIHTQTENEGFDGAGGGLVDNMSDTPFDDVALYALNCSFTLSVLLDVCPDARSICEEQKLTLHISKFYDVTLRQLYINIYNVNPHALSLIWVNQARIQFLRAFRSIIWINMEAILTDPRSSALPSENFIAALTECLADQAFVNDYQRQYPIALDVDIIKQACKKLDRFRIDFLIGGYQNGTNRKTFQSNQKVIAEKPKSVGQISNVKYEERKSILNGATNANLMNGFVKQRDIQSEVVTVSECFPNLGTGFIRHLLNRYDNTEEVITALLENNLPPDMLKLKRSDVYIPPDPLDKFGEATGVKHCNIFDGDEYDVMTQDNPKCIIKKGKGFPNAPKNARQLLDDKTDIALLKDRYQGYSLVTEDNSNGEREYDDEYDDSCELMLENENLANKSKHLRDVSANAADESTEESEARDSQEHAKTNEFEWKKKYKNVRDLYEGEAKSKSFRKSDFRKSPAHKDVVGGPKGKGQDKEVWRNRQKKEAQKSSRANHNRKARAAFKRSAGGMN
;
A
#
# COMPACT_ATOMS: atom_id res chain seq x y z
N MET A 1 1.64 -49.58 -16.84
CA MET A 1 0.40 -49.82 -17.62
C MET A 1 -0.61 -48.78 -17.15
N PRO A 2 -1.38 -48.12 -18.03
CA PRO A 2 -2.46 -47.27 -17.59
C PRO A 2 -3.39 -48.13 -16.73
N VAL A 3 -3.58 -47.72 -15.48
CA VAL A 3 -4.37 -48.51 -14.55
C VAL A 3 -5.81 -48.43 -15.01
N LYS A 4 -6.33 -49.55 -15.53
CA LYS A 4 -7.70 -49.59 -16.06
C LYS A 4 -8.68 -49.56 -14.90
N ASN A 5 -9.68 -48.69 -15.00
CA ASN A 5 -10.85 -48.66 -14.11
C ASN A 5 -12.07 -49.23 -14.87
N PRO A 6 -12.10 -50.55 -15.17
CA PRO A 6 -13.11 -51.14 -16.04
C PRO A 6 -14.51 -51.14 -15.43
N PHE A 7 -14.63 -50.86 -14.12
CA PHE A 7 -15.89 -50.78 -13.39
C PHE A 7 -16.34 -49.33 -13.16
N GLU A 8 -15.66 -48.36 -13.77
CA GLU A 8 -15.97 -46.92 -13.69
C GLU A 8 -16.21 -46.41 -12.26
N LYS A 9 -15.47 -46.95 -11.28
CA LYS A 9 -15.63 -46.56 -9.88
C LYS A 9 -15.11 -45.14 -9.64
N PRO A 10 -15.71 -44.35 -8.73
CA PRO A 10 -15.17 -43.06 -8.34
C PRO A 10 -13.82 -43.23 -7.64
N ILE A 11 -12.96 -42.20 -7.70
CA ILE A 11 -11.59 -42.29 -7.18
C ILE A 11 -11.50 -42.75 -5.71
N LYS A 12 -12.45 -42.31 -4.86
CA LYS A 12 -12.50 -42.63 -3.42
C LYS A 12 -12.65 -44.12 -3.15
N GLY A 13 -13.41 -44.81 -4.00
CA GLY A 13 -13.70 -46.24 -3.89
C GLY A 13 -12.82 -47.11 -4.81
N LEU A 14 -11.87 -46.51 -5.51
CA LEU A 14 -11.03 -47.20 -6.48
C LEU A 14 -9.76 -47.73 -5.77
N ASN A 15 -9.58 -49.05 -5.83
CA ASN A 15 -8.39 -49.72 -5.35
C ASN A 15 -7.64 -50.31 -6.55
N LEU A 16 -6.34 -50.07 -6.60
CA LEU A 16 -5.46 -50.42 -7.71
C LEU A 16 -4.47 -51.49 -7.26
N ILE A 17 -4.26 -52.49 -8.11
CA ILE A 17 -3.34 -53.59 -7.83
C ILE A 17 -1.97 -53.24 -8.39
N VAL A 18 -0.98 -53.13 -7.50
CA VAL A 18 0.41 -52.87 -7.85
C VAL A 18 1.22 -54.14 -7.63
N VAL A 19 2.05 -54.48 -8.59
CA VAL A 19 3.01 -55.58 -8.46
C VAL A 19 4.33 -54.97 -8.03
N ASP A 20 4.79 -55.34 -6.83
CA ASP A 20 6.09 -54.88 -6.32
C ASP A 20 7.24 -55.55 -7.08
N LYS A 21 8.48 -55.05 -6.91
CA LYS A 21 9.70 -55.57 -7.55
C LYS A 21 9.93 -57.08 -7.31
N TYR A 22 9.34 -57.62 -6.25
CA TYR A 22 9.41 -59.04 -5.88
C TYR A 22 8.24 -59.90 -6.41
N GLY A 23 7.35 -59.34 -7.24
CA GLY A 23 6.19 -60.04 -7.80
C GLY A 23 4.96 -60.10 -6.88
N THR A 24 5.05 -59.57 -5.66
CA THR A 24 3.93 -59.51 -4.71
C THR A 24 2.88 -58.50 -5.15
N LYS A 25 1.62 -58.93 -5.23
CA LYS A 25 0.48 -58.05 -5.53
C LYS A 25 0.05 -57.33 -4.25
N ARG A 26 0.17 -56.00 -4.24
CA ARG A 26 -0.36 -55.13 -3.19
C ARG A 26 -1.57 -54.37 -3.73
N ILE A 27 -2.63 -54.28 -2.93
CA ILE A 27 -3.79 -53.44 -3.22
C ILE A 27 -3.52 -52.07 -2.58
N VAL A 28 -3.54 -51.01 -3.38
CA VAL A 28 -3.29 -49.63 -2.94
C VAL A 28 -4.50 -48.77 -3.34
N PRO A 29 -5.05 -47.93 -2.44
CA PRO A 29 -6.09 -46.98 -2.81
C PRO A 29 -5.63 -46.04 -3.93
N ALA A 30 -6.55 -45.57 -4.77
CA ALA A 30 -6.21 -44.65 -5.87
C ALA A 30 -5.71 -43.29 -5.37
N LEU A 31 -6.21 -42.81 -4.22
CA LEU A 31 -5.67 -41.66 -3.51
C LEU A 31 -4.77 -42.14 -2.38
N ASP A 32 -3.46 -42.13 -2.61
CA ASP A 32 -2.48 -42.57 -1.62
C ASP A 32 -1.11 -41.92 -1.89
N ALA A 33 -0.35 -41.65 -0.82
CA ALA A 33 1.01 -41.11 -0.92
C ALA A 33 1.95 -42.02 -1.73
N PHE A 34 1.64 -43.32 -1.86
CA PHE A 34 2.36 -44.28 -2.70
C PHE A 34 2.51 -43.85 -4.17
N TRP A 35 1.52 -43.12 -4.69
CA TRP A 35 1.52 -42.62 -6.07
C TRP A 35 2.30 -41.30 -6.21
N ALA A 36 2.42 -40.53 -5.13
CA ALA A 36 3.14 -39.27 -5.05
C ALA A 36 4.63 -39.44 -4.67
N ARG A 37 5.38 -40.20 -5.49
CA ARG A 37 6.76 -40.59 -5.17
C ARG A 37 7.77 -39.45 -5.28
N ARG A 38 7.52 -38.51 -6.19
CA ARG A 38 8.39 -37.34 -6.39
C ARG A 38 8.14 -36.33 -5.28
N SER A 39 9.16 -36.04 -4.48
CA SER A 39 9.04 -35.07 -3.37
C SER A 39 9.58 -33.67 -3.70
N VAL A 40 10.43 -33.56 -4.73
CA VAL A 40 11.11 -32.30 -5.08
C VAL A 40 10.38 -31.62 -6.24
N PHE A 41 9.93 -30.41 -5.98
CA PHE A 41 9.36 -29.48 -6.94
C PHE A 41 10.08 -28.14 -6.83
N ALA A 42 10.48 -27.56 -7.96
CA ALA A 42 11.12 -26.26 -8.01
C ALA A 42 10.16 -25.15 -7.58
N ARG A 43 10.71 -24.07 -7.03
CA ARG A 43 9.95 -22.84 -6.73
C ARG A 43 10.25 -21.81 -7.80
N PHE A 44 9.24 -21.05 -8.16
CA PHE A 44 9.37 -19.99 -9.15
C PHE A 44 9.80 -18.69 -8.47
N SER A 45 10.93 -18.14 -8.92
CA SER A 45 11.48 -16.87 -8.43
C SER A 45 10.94 -15.69 -9.23
N ASN A 46 10.91 -14.50 -8.61
CA ASN A 46 10.44 -13.29 -9.27
C ASN A 46 11.45 -12.84 -10.34
N LEU A 47 10.95 -12.50 -11.52
CA LEU A 47 11.76 -11.95 -12.62
C LEU A 47 12.13 -10.47 -12.37
N LEU A 48 11.36 -9.78 -11.55
CA LEU A 48 11.49 -8.35 -11.30
C LEU A 48 11.98 -8.07 -9.87
N VAL A 49 12.94 -7.16 -9.75
CA VAL A 49 13.35 -6.54 -8.49
C VAL A 49 13.01 -5.06 -8.60
N GLY A 50 11.98 -4.64 -7.86
CA GLY A 50 11.36 -3.32 -8.04
C GLY A 50 10.87 -3.15 -9.49
N ARG A 51 11.51 -2.24 -10.23
CA ARG A 51 11.19 -1.91 -11.64
C ARG A 51 12.13 -2.54 -12.67
N GLN A 52 13.12 -3.31 -12.25
CA GLN A 52 14.15 -3.83 -13.16
C GLN A 52 14.05 -5.34 -13.30
N VAL A 53 14.28 -5.79 -14.52
CA VAL A 53 14.54 -7.21 -14.79
C VAL A 53 15.89 -7.56 -14.18
N ILE A 54 15.95 -8.66 -13.45
CA ILE A 54 17.21 -9.22 -12.94
C ILE A 54 18.23 -9.41 -14.07
N GLN A 55 19.52 -9.22 -13.76
CA GLN A 55 20.61 -9.26 -14.73
C GLN A 55 21.75 -10.17 -14.28
N GLY A 56 22.62 -10.54 -15.22
CA GLY A 56 23.82 -11.33 -14.96
C GLY A 56 23.51 -12.71 -14.40
N VAL A 57 24.25 -13.12 -13.37
CA VAL A 57 24.15 -14.47 -12.78
C VAL A 57 22.75 -14.77 -12.26
N ALA A 58 22.10 -13.81 -11.60
CA ALA A 58 20.75 -13.98 -11.06
C ALA A 58 19.71 -14.27 -12.16
N LEU A 59 19.91 -13.72 -13.36
CA LEU A 59 19.03 -14.00 -14.50
C LEU A 59 19.22 -15.42 -15.04
N ASP A 60 20.46 -15.91 -15.08
CA ASP A 60 20.74 -17.27 -15.52
C ASP A 60 20.24 -18.30 -14.49
N GLU A 61 20.35 -17.98 -13.20
CA GLU A 61 19.71 -18.76 -12.12
C GLU A 61 18.19 -18.80 -12.28
N TRP A 62 17.55 -17.65 -12.48
CA TRP A 62 16.10 -17.59 -12.71
C TRP A 62 15.67 -18.41 -13.93
N ARG A 63 16.42 -18.35 -15.04
CA ARG A 63 16.12 -19.16 -16.23
C ARG A 63 16.17 -20.65 -15.94
N TYR A 64 17.22 -21.09 -15.24
CA TYR A 64 17.37 -22.48 -14.84
C TYR A 64 16.20 -22.92 -13.93
N GLU A 65 15.85 -22.12 -12.92
CA GLU A 65 14.71 -22.40 -12.04
C GLU A 65 13.38 -22.44 -12.81
N ALA A 66 13.16 -21.48 -13.71
CA ALA A 66 11.97 -21.40 -14.53
C ALA A 66 11.82 -22.62 -15.45
N GLU A 67 12.90 -23.11 -16.07
CA GLU A 67 12.90 -24.33 -16.87
C GLU A 67 12.58 -25.57 -16.02
N GLN A 68 13.15 -25.68 -14.81
CA GLN A 68 12.81 -26.77 -13.88
C GLN A 68 11.33 -26.73 -13.46
N VAL A 69 10.79 -25.54 -13.17
CA VAL A 69 9.36 -25.37 -12.86
C VAL A 69 8.50 -25.79 -14.06
N LYS A 70 8.90 -25.44 -15.29
CA LYS A 70 8.19 -25.86 -16.50
C LYS A 70 8.13 -27.38 -16.61
N ASP A 71 9.27 -28.04 -16.48
CA ASP A 71 9.37 -29.51 -16.51
C ASP A 71 8.52 -30.17 -15.40
N ASP A 72 8.43 -29.53 -14.23
CA ASP A 72 7.64 -30.01 -13.10
C ASP A 72 6.14 -29.93 -13.36
N LEU A 73 5.66 -28.86 -13.99
CA LEU A 73 4.26 -28.72 -14.38
C LEU A 73 3.90 -29.69 -15.51
N ASP A 74 4.77 -29.85 -16.51
CA ASP A 74 4.59 -30.84 -17.57
C ASP A 74 4.53 -32.25 -17.00
N PHE A 75 5.39 -32.57 -16.03
CA PHE A 75 5.34 -33.84 -15.30
C PHE A 75 3.98 -34.06 -14.62
N LEU A 76 3.47 -33.06 -13.90
CA LEU A 76 2.16 -33.14 -13.23
C LEU A 76 1.02 -33.34 -14.23
N LEU A 77 1.02 -32.62 -15.35
CA LEU A 77 0.01 -32.74 -16.39
C LEU A 77 0.06 -34.10 -17.11
N CYS A 78 1.23 -34.73 -17.20
CA CYS A 78 1.38 -36.06 -17.77
C CYS A 78 0.92 -37.20 -16.85
N GLN A 79 0.70 -36.96 -15.55
CA GLN A 79 0.28 -38.00 -14.61
C GLN A 79 -1.12 -38.53 -14.92
N ALA A 80 -1.36 -39.80 -14.61
CA ALA A 80 -2.72 -40.36 -14.65
C ALA A 80 -3.61 -39.67 -13.60
N HIS A 81 -4.94 -39.70 -13.80
CA HIS A 81 -5.89 -39.00 -12.93
C HIS A 81 -5.67 -39.26 -11.41
N HIS A 82 -5.47 -40.52 -11.02
CA HIS A 82 -5.27 -40.89 -9.61
C HIS A 82 -3.90 -40.47 -9.05
N GLU A 83 -2.85 -40.55 -9.87
CA GLU A 83 -1.51 -40.09 -9.52
C GLU A 83 -1.50 -38.57 -9.36
N PHE A 84 -2.12 -37.84 -10.30
CA PHE A 84 -2.28 -36.38 -10.24
C PHE A 84 -2.93 -35.92 -8.94
N TRP A 85 -4.09 -36.47 -8.59
CA TRP A 85 -4.78 -36.12 -7.34
C TRP A 85 -3.98 -36.53 -6.10
N SER A 86 -3.27 -37.66 -6.15
CA SER A 86 -2.37 -38.05 -5.06
C SER A 86 -1.23 -37.04 -4.86
N TYR A 87 -0.65 -36.49 -5.94
CA TYR A 87 0.32 -35.40 -5.84
C TYR A 87 -0.29 -34.13 -5.23
N MET A 88 -1.50 -33.74 -5.65
CA MET A 88 -2.15 -32.51 -5.15
C MET A 88 -2.48 -32.59 -3.65
N ILE A 89 -2.84 -33.78 -3.15
CA ILE A 89 -3.24 -33.95 -1.74
C ILE A 89 -2.03 -34.21 -0.83
N TYR A 90 -1.15 -35.14 -1.22
CA TYR A 90 -0.10 -35.62 -0.32
C TYR A 90 1.22 -34.86 -0.48
N GLN A 91 1.48 -34.27 -1.66
CA GLN A 91 2.74 -33.60 -1.94
C GLN A 91 2.61 -32.08 -1.90
N LYS A 92 2.74 -31.51 -0.70
CA LYS A 92 2.65 -30.06 -0.46
C LYS A 92 3.59 -29.22 -1.32
N ALA A 93 4.74 -29.77 -1.71
CA ALA A 93 5.70 -29.06 -2.57
C ALA A 93 5.14 -28.77 -3.97
N ALA A 94 4.25 -29.62 -4.50
CA ALA A 94 3.64 -29.42 -5.81
C ALA A 94 2.71 -28.20 -5.80
N LEU A 95 1.81 -28.12 -4.81
CA LEU A 95 0.95 -26.94 -4.62
C LEU A 95 1.77 -25.68 -4.29
N ALA A 96 2.85 -25.82 -3.51
CA ALA A 96 3.73 -24.69 -3.20
C ALA A 96 4.44 -24.15 -4.45
N SER A 97 4.80 -25.02 -5.41
CA SER A 97 5.33 -24.61 -6.71
C SER A 97 4.32 -23.77 -7.49
N ILE A 98 3.08 -24.26 -7.65
CA ILE A 98 1.99 -23.51 -8.30
C ILE A 98 1.73 -22.18 -7.59
N SER A 99 1.67 -22.18 -6.25
CA SER A 99 1.50 -20.96 -5.46
C SER A 99 2.62 -19.95 -5.72
N SER A 100 3.87 -20.42 -5.76
CA SER A 100 5.03 -19.55 -6.01
C SER A 100 5.01 -18.92 -7.40
N ILE A 101 4.50 -19.64 -8.41
CA ILE A 101 4.33 -19.09 -9.76
C ILE A 101 3.34 -17.92 -9.73
N LEU A 102 2.17 -18.11 -9.11
CA LEU A 102 1.14 -17.07 -9.07
C LEU A 102 1.59 -15.86 -8.27
N GLN A 103 2.26 -16.06 -7.12
CA GLN A 103 2.73 -14.99 -6.25
C GLN A 103 3.87 -14.16 -6.85
N ASN A 104 4.79 -14.83 -7.56
CA ASN A 104 5.97 -14.18 -8.16
C ASN A 104 5.79 -13.91 -9.66
N CYS A 105 4.56 -14.02 -10.17
CA CYS A 105 4.25 -13.77 -11.57
C CYS A 105 4.46 -12.29 -11.90
N VAL A 106 4.96 -12.01 -13.10
CA VAL A 106 4.93 -10.65 -13.65
C VAL A 106 3.46 -10.22 -13.78
N PRO A 107 3.02 -9.13 -13.13
CA PRO A 107 1.62 -8.73 -13.18
C PRO A 107 1.21 -8.35 -14.60
N PHE A 108 -0.05 -8.60 -14.97
CA PHE A 108 -0.51 -8.39 -16.35
C PHE A 108 -0.39 -6.93 -16.84
N TYR A 109 -0.35 -5.97 -15.92
CA TYR A 109 -0.16 -4.53 -16.19
C TYR A 109 1.31 -4.10 -16.12
N ALA A 110 2.28 -5.02 -16.22
CA ALA A 110 3.71 -4.70 -16.20
C ALA A 110 4.14 -3.71 -17.30
N ASN A 111 3.37 -3.57 -18.39
CA ASN A 111 3.58 -2.54 -19.39
C ASN A 111 3.45 -1.11 -18.84
N ILE A 112 2.70 -0.90 -17.76
CA ILE A 112 2.54 0.39 -17.08
C ILE A 112 3.76 0.70 -16.18
N LEU A 113 4.53 -0.33 -15.83
CA LEU A 113 5.72 -0.22 -15.00
C LEU A 113 6.99 0.16 -15.79
N ASP A 114 6.88 0.36 -17.11
CA ASP A 114 7.98 0.67 -18.03
C ASP A 114 9.13 -0.37 -18.00
N VAL A 115 8.79 -1.64 -17.79
CA VAL A 115 9.76 -2.72 -17.68
C VAL A 115 10.06 -3.32 -19.05
N ASN A 116 11.33 -3.31 -19.46
CA ASN A 116 11.77 -3.93 -20.71
C ASN A 116 12.17 -5.41 -20.49
N ILE A 117 11.23 -6.32 -20.76
CA ILE A 117 11.44 -7.77 -20.68
C ILE A 117 11.82 -8.32 -22.05
N SER A 118 12.92 -9.06 -22.14
CA SER A 118 13.34 -9.73 -23.37
C SER A 118 12.28 -10.71 -23.86
N VAL A 119 12.07 -10.76 -25.19
CA VAL A 119 11.05 -11.61 -25.82
C VAL A 119 11.16 -13.08 -25.42
N GLY A 120 12.38 -13.61 -25.31
CA GLY A 120 12.61 -15.00 -24.91
C GLY A 120 12.19 -15.28 -23.47
N MET A 121 12.45 -14.34 -22.55
CA MET A 121 12.06 -14.47 -21.13
C MET A 121 10.56 -14.38 -20.96
N LYS A 122 9.94 -13.42 -21.66
CA LYS A 122 8.49 -13.27 -21.65
C LYS A 122 7.80 -14.54 -22.15
N LYS A 123 8.30 -15.13 -23.23
CA LYS A 123 7.77 -16.39 -23.75
C LYS A 123 7.87 -17.54 -22.74
N LEU A 124 9.03 -17.69 -22.08
CA LEU A 124 9.19 -18.73 -21.05
C LEU A 124 8.24 -18.51 -19.87
N HIS A 125 8.11 -17.27 -19.42
CA HIS A 125 7.17 -16.89 -18.36
C HIS A 125 5.70 -17.17 -18.75
N ASP A 126 5.29 -16.77 -19.96
CA ASP A 126 3.96 -17.02 -20.50
C ASP A 126 3.67 -18.53 -20.63
N ASP A 127 4.64 -19.34 -21.08
CA ASP A 127 4.54 -20.80 -21.15
C ASP A 127 4.30 -21.41 -19.76
N ILE A 128 5.06 -20.98 -18.74
CA ILE A 128 4.92 -21.48 -17.36
C ILE A 128 3.57 -21.10 -16.77
N LEU A 129 3.14 -19.85 -16.96
CA LEU A 129 1.83 -19.40 -16.50
C LEU A 129 0.70 -20.20 -17.17
N TYR A 130 0.81 -20.46 -18.48
CA TYR A 130 -0.12 -21.31 -19.21
C TYR A 130 -0.22 -22.71 -18.61
N LEU A 131 0.92 -23.36 -18.32
CA LEU A 131 0.94 -24.68 -17.69
C LEU A 131 0.32 -24.65 -16.28
N ALA A 132 0.59 -23.62 -15.49
CA ALA A 132 -0.02 -23.45 -14.16
C ALA A 132 -1.55 -23.33 -14.26
N ILE A 133 -2.05 -22.57 -15.24
CA ILE A 133 -3.49 -22.45 -15.55
C ILE A 133 -4.07 -23.81 -15.99
N CYS A 134 -3.35 -24.59 -16.78
CA CYS A 134 -3.76 -25.94 -17.17
C CYS A 134 -3.88 -26.86 -15.95
N VAL A 135 -2.92 -26.79 -15.01
CA VAL A 135 -2.99 -27.55 -13.76
C VAL A 135 -4.20 -27.13 -12.92
N ILE A 136 -4.43 -25.82 -12.74
CA ILE A 136 -5.62 -25.30 -12.02
C ILE A 136 -6.91 -25.74 -12.71
N SER A 137 -6.96 -25.70 -14.05
CA SER A 137 -8.12 -26.14 -14.83
C SER A 137 -8.37 -27.65 -14.65
N ARG A 138 -7.30 -28.44 -14.55
CA ARG A 138 -7.39 -29.88 -14.26
C ARG A 138 -7.90 -30.14 -12.85
N ILE A 139 -7.41 -29.41 -11.84
CA ILE A 139 -7.92 -29.46 -10.46
C ILE A 139 -9.42 -29.16 -10.42
N LEU A 140 -9.90 -28.22 -11.25
CA LEU A 140 -11.31 -27.83 -11.32
C LEU A 140 -12.19 -28.76 -12.18
N THR A 141 -11.61 -29.82 -12.76
CA THR A 141 -12.32 -30.77 -13.62
C THR A 141 -12.76 -31.99 -12.82
N LEU A 142 -14.06 -32.07 -12.50
CA LEU A 142 -14.65 -33.20 -11.76
C LEU A 142 -14.54 -34.54 -12.50
N LYS A 143 -14.67 -34.51 -13.84
CA LYS A 143 -14.72 -35.69 -14.71
C LYS A 143 -13.83 -35.46 -15.94
N GLU A 144 -12.66 -36.10 -15.96
CA GLU A 144 -11.75 -36.08 -17.11
C GLU A 144 -12.20 -37.08 -18.19
N SER A 145 -12.77 -38.21 -17.78
CA SER A 145 -13.24 -39.29 -18.68
C SER A 145 -14.31 -40.15 -17.97
N PRO A 146 -15.03 -41.07 -18.64
CA PRO A 146 -15.96 -41.98 -17.96
C PRO A 146 -15.27 -42.86 -16.91
N GLU A 147 -13.99 -43.19 -17.10
CA GLU A 147 -13.19 -43.99 -16.17
C GLU A 147 -12.49 -43.15 -15.09
N CYS A 148 -12.39 -41.82 -15.29
CA CYS A 148 -11.64 -40.88 -14.44
C CYS A 148 -12.57 -39.76 -13.96
N TRP A 149 -13.21 -39.98 -12.81
CA TRP A 149 -14.17 -39.05 -12.22
C TRP A 149 -14.24 -39.16 -10.69
N MET A 150 -14.88 -38.16 -10.07
CA MET A 150 -15.10 -38.09 -8.62
C MET A 150 -16.55 -37.76 -8.29
N GLU A 151 -17.03 -38.20 -7.12
CA GLU A 151 -18.31 -37.77 -6.58
C GLU A 151 -18.23 -36.30 -6.13
N ASN A 152 -19.31 -35.54 -6.32
CA ASN A 152 -19.34 -34.10 -6.02
C ASN A 152 -18.97 -33.79 -4.56
N ASP A 153 -19.50 -34.55 -3.60
CA ASP A 153 -19.24 -34.30 -2.18
C ASP A 153 -17.77 -34.51 -1.81
N HIS A 154 -17.16 -35.56 -2.36
CA HIS A 154 -15.75 -35.83 -2.14
C HIS A 154 -14.85 -34.84 -2.88
N PHE A 155 -15.22 -34.45 -4.10
CA PHE A 155 -14.48 -33.45 -4.86
C PHE A 155 -14.46 -32.09 -4.14
N ARG A 156 -15.59 -31.69 -3.55
CA ARG A 156 -15.69 -30.49 -2.71
C ARG A 156 -14.76 -30.54 -1.50
N GLU A 157 -14.75 -31.67 -0.77
CA GLU A 157 -13.86 -31.91 0.37
C GLU A 157 -12.38 -31.85 -0.04
N LEU A 158 -12.03 -32.45 -1.19
CA LEU A 158 -10.67 -32.40 -1.71
C LEU A 158 -10.23 -30.99 -2.09
N VAL A 159 -11.07 -30.21 -2.77
CA VAL A 159 -10.68 -28.88 -3.23
C VAL A 159 -10.63 -27.87 -2.08
N TYR A 160 -11.68 -27.82 -1.25
CA TYR A 160 -11.82 -26.80 -0.21
C TYR A 160 -11.14 -27.19 1.10
N ASP A 161 -11.46 -28.36 1.68
CA ASP A 161 -10.99 -28.72 3.03
C ASP A 161 -9.50 -29.08 3.08
N ASN A 162 -8.91 -29.51 1.95
CA ASN A 162 -7.46 -29.74 1.83
C ASN A 162 -6.68 -28.51 1.31
N TYR A 163 -7.33 -27.35 1.13
CA TYR A 163 -6.70 -26.11 0.66
C TYR A 163 -5.96 -26.26 -0.68
N VAL A 164 -6.45 -27.12 -1.58
CA VAL A 164 -5.87 -27.31 -2.91
C VAL A 164 -6.02 -26.02 -3.73
N ILE A 165 -7.15 -25.33 -3.58
CA ILE A 165 -7.34 -23.97 -4.05
C ILE A 165 -7.70 -23.08 -2.86
N SER A 166 -6.80 -22.14 -2.56
CA SER A 166 -7.01 -21.15 -1.49
C SER A 166 -7.53 -19.83 -2.04
N ALA A 167 -8.18 -19.04 -1.19
CA ALA A 167 -8.59 -17.68 -1.55
C ALA A 167 -7.41 -16.81 -2.00
N ALA A 168 -6.23 -16.95 -1.38
CA ALA A 168 -5.03 -16.21 -1.78
C ALA A 168 -4.63 -16.55 -3.23
N MET A 169 -4.56 -17.84 -3.59
CA MET A 169 -4.26 -18.26 -4.97
C MET A 169 -5.24 -17.68 -5.98
N LEU A 170 -6.53 -17.56 -5.64
CA LEU A 170 -7.52 -16.95 -6.54
C LEU A 170 -7.24 -15.48 -6.81
N PHE A 171 -6.83 -14.73 -5.78
CA PHE A 171 -6.49 -13.32 -5.93
C PHE A 171 -5.16 -13.12 -6.66
N ASP A 172 -4.18 -13.99 -6.42
CA ASP A 172 -2.93 -14.01 -7.18
C ASP A 172 -3.20 -14.32 -8.67
N LEU A 173 -4.12 -15.24 -8.96
CA LEU A 173 -4.54 -15.59 -10.31
C LEU A 173 -5.18 -14.40 -11.06
N LEU A 174 -5.93 -13.52 -10.37
CA LEU A 174 -6.48 -12.30 -10.97
C LEU A 174 -5.39 -11.40 -11.54
N ILE A 175 -4.27 -11.26 -10.82
CA ILE A 175 -3.15 -10.40 -11.22
C ILE A 175 -2.23 -11.08 -12.23
N ALA A 176 -2.03 -12.40 -12.12
CA ALA A 176 -1.25 -13.15 -13.07
C ALA A 176 -1.90 -13.16 -14.47
N VAL A 177 -3.22 -13.38 -14.55
CA VAL A 177 -3.95 -13.54 -15.82
C VAL A 177 -4.54 -12.22 -16.33
N GLY A 178 -5.10 -11.42 -15.42
CA GLY A 178 -5.67 -10.11 -15.73
C GLY A 178 -6.90 -10.11 -16.65
N ASN A 179 -7.28 -8.91 -17.09
CA ASN A 179 -8.41 -8.66 -17.99
C ASN A 179 -7.98 -8.03 -19.33
N ALA A 180 -6.73 -8.25 -19.75
CA ALA A 180 -6.19 -7.68 -20.98
C ALA A 180 -6.84 -8.23 -22.26
N SER A 181 -7.35 -9.47 -22.22
CA SER A 181 -8.08 -10.11 -23.32
C SER A 181 -9.43 -10.64 -22.85
N SER A 182 -10.42 -10.70 -23.73
CA SER A 182 -11.73 -11.27 -23.40
C SER A 182 -11.63 -12.75 -23.02
N GLY A 183 -10.73 -13.50 -23.68
CA GLY A 183 -10.49 -14.92 -23.36
C GLY A 183 -9.98 -15.13 -21.94
N ASN A 184 -9.15 -14.22 -21.41
CA ASN A 184 -8.67 -14.27 -20.03
C ASN A 184 -9.83 -14.04 -19.03
N VAL A 185 -10.71 -13.10 -19.33
CA VAL A 185 -11.91 -12.82 -18.50
C VAL A 185 -12.84 -14.02 -18.49
N ASP A 186 -13.07 -14.67 -19.65
CA ASP A 186 -13.93 -15.86 -19.76
C ASP A 186 -13.35 -17.06 -18.98
N LEU A 187 -12.02 -17.27 -19.06
CA LEU A 187 -11.31 -18.27 -18.28
C LEU A 187 -11.49 -18.04 -16.78
N LEU A 188 -11.20 -16.83 -16.30
CA LEU A 188 -11.33 -16.49 -14.88
C LEU A 188 -12.79 -16.61 -14.42
N ARG A 189 -13.76 -16.16 -15.22
CA ARG A 189 -15.19 -16.32 -14.92
C ARG A 189 -15.58 -17.79 -14.81
N LYS A 190 -15.03 -18.66 -15.66
CA LYS A 190 -15.23 -20.11 -15.57
C LYS A 190 -14.63 -20.69 -14.29
N VAL A 191 -13.43 -20.26 -13.90
CA VAL A 191 -12.76 -20.67 -12.64
C VAL A 191 -13.60 -20.29 -11.43
N PHE A 192 -13.90 -18.99 -11.26
CA PHE A 192 -14.69 -18.49 -10.12
C PHE A 192 -16.10 -19.08 -10.10
N GLY A 193 -16.77 -19.15 -11.25
CA GLY A 193 -18.11 -19.73 -11.34
C GLY A 193 -18.14 -21.23 -11.01
N THR A 194 -17.09 -21.98 -11.34
CA THR A 194 -17.01 -23.41 -10.99
C THR A 194 -16.80 -23.59 -9.49
N LEU A 195 -15.91 -22.80 -8.87
CA LEU A 195 -15.64 -22.85 -7.44
C LEU A 195 -16.86 -22.46 -6.60
N LEU A 196 -17.54 -21.38 -6.94
CA LEU A 196 -18.74 -20.93 -6.23
C LEU A 196 -19.91 -21.91 -6.34
N ARG A 197 -20.02 -22.64 -7.46
CA ARG A 197 -21.01 -23.73 -7.61
C ARG A 197 -20.60 -24.99 -6.85
N LEU A 198 -19.30 -25.26 -6.72
CA LEU A 198 -18.78 -26.42 -6.00
C LEU A 198 -18.94 -26.25 -4.50
N GLU A 199 -18.57 -25.09 -3.96
CA GLU A 199 -18.53 -24.80 -2.54
C GLU A 199 -18.96 -23.35 -2.25
N PRO A 200 -20.17 -23.13 -1.71
CA PRO A 200 -20.65 -21.80 -1.37
C PRO A 200 -19.78 -21.06 -0.35
N ARG A 201 -19.02 -21.77 0.50
CA ARG A 201 -18.11 -21.13 1.48
C ARG A 201 -17.05 -20.23 0.84
N PHE A 202 -16.68 -20.45 -0.44
CA PHE A 202 -15.81 -19.51 -1.16
C PHE A 202 -16.40 -18.09 -1.27
N ARG A 203 -17.74 -17.94 -1.19
CA ARG A 203 -18.38 -16.61 -1.14
C ARG A 203 -17.98 -15.86 0.14
N GLU A 204 -17.92 -16.55 1.28
CA GLU A 204 -17.50 -16.00 2.57
C GLU A 204 -16.02 -15.65 2.58
N ASP A 205 -15.19 -16.47 1.91
CA ASP A 205 -13.77 -16.18 1.72
C ASP A 205 -13.55 -14.92 0.88
N ILE A 206 -14.30 -14.76 -0.23
CA ILE A 206 -14.27 -13.53 -1.05
C ILE A 206 -14.72 -12.32 -0.22
N GLN A 207 -15.77 -12.47 0.58
CA GLN A 207 -16.20 -11.41 1.50
C GLN A 207 -15.11 -11.03 2.51
N THR A 208 -14.37 -12.02 3.02
CA THR A 208 -13.25 -11.80 3.93
C THR A 208 -12.08 -11.11 3.21
N ALA A 209 -11.77 -11.51 1.97
CA ALA A 209 -10.76 -10.85 1.13
C ALA A 209 -11.10 -9.38 0.84
N ILE A 210 -12.37 -9.06 0.55
CA ILE A 210 -12.85 -7.68 0.37
C ILE A 210 -12.70 -6.87 1.67
N LYS A 211 -12.88 -7.48 2.85
CA LYS A 211 -12.59 -6.79 4.13
C LYS A 211 -11.10 -6.49 4.29
N TYR A 212 -10.22 -7.41 3.89
CA TYR A 212 -8.78 -7.15 3.88
C TYR A 212 -8.39 -6.01 2.93
N LEU A 213 -9.07 -5.85 1.80
CA LEU A 213 -8.86 -4.71 0.91
C LEU A 213 -9.14 -3.36 1.60
N LYS A 214 -10.14 -3.29 2.49
CA LYS A 214 -10.38 -2.08 3.30
C LYS A 214 -9.24 -1.81 4.28
N THR A 215 -8.67 -2.87 4.87
CA THR A 215 -7.47 -2.76 5.72
C THR A 215 -6.27 -2.30 4.91
N ALA A 216 -6.11 -2.77 3.67
CA ALA A 216 -5.10 -2.28 2.74
C ALA A 216 -5.24 -0.78 2.45
N PHE A 217 -6.46 -0.28 2.21
CA PHE A 217 -6.69 1.17 2.03
C PHE A 217 -6.25 1.99 3.26
N ARG A 218 -6.49 1.49 4.47
CA ARG A 218 -6.02 2.14 5.71
C ARG A 218 -4.51 2.12 5.82
N SER A 219 -3.88 0.99 5.51
CA SER A 219 -2.42 0.86 5.52
C SER A 219 -1.76 1.81 4.50
N ILE A 220 -2.31 1.92 3.28
CA ILE A 220 -1.83 2.86 2.26
C ILE A 220 -2.00 4.30 2.74
N HIS A 221 -3.12 4.62 3.42
CA HIS A 221 -3.34 5.94 3.99
C HIS A 221 -2.30 6.30 5.05
N THR A 222 -2.06 5.42 6.03
CA THR A 222 -1.04 5.62 7.06
C THR A 222 0.35 5.79 6.45
N GLN A 223 0.73 4.96 5.46
CA GLN A 223 2.01 5.11 4.77
C GLN A 223 2.13 6.42 4.00
N THR A 224 1.02 6.90 3.43
CA THR A 224 0.98 8.19 2.72
C THR A 224 1.21 9.36 3.68
N GLU A 225 0.71 9.28 4.92
CA GLU A 225 0.91 10.28 5.96
C GLU A 225 2.33 10.23 6.56
N ASN A 226 2.90 9.02 6.71
CA ASN A 226 4.20 8.78 7.33
C ASN A 226 5.37 8.79 6.32
N GLU A 227 5.27 9.59 5.26
CA GLU A 227 6.33 9.75 4.24
C GLU A 227 6.82 8.45 3.55
N GLY A 228 6.00 7.39 3.54
CA GLY A 228 6.35 6.08 2.97
C GLY A 228 7.16 5.16 3.88
N PHE A 229 7.43 5.54 5.14
CA PHE A 229 8.38 4.84 6.00
C PHE A 229 7.80 3.76 6.94
N ASP A 230 6.48 3.61 7.06
CA ASP A 230 5.91 2.81 8.16
C ASP A 230 5.28 1.46 7.74
N GLY A 231 5.91 0.36 8.20
CA GLY A 231 5.26 -0.86 8.70
C GLY A 231 4.59 -1.85 7.74
N ALA A 232 4.37 -1.52 6.47
CA ALA A 232 3.76 -2.45 5.51
C ALA A 232 4.59 -2.68 4.24
N GLY A 233 5.92 -2.73 4.41
CA GLY A 233 6.86 -3.04 3.33
C GLY A 233 7.64 -1.84 2.79
N GLY A 234 7.59 -0.68 3.46
CA GLY A 234 8.52 0.41 3.21
C GLY A 234 9.95 -0.02 3.55
N GLY A 235 10.66 -0.56 2.56
CA GLY A 235 12.10 -0.78 2.66
C GLY A 235 12.82 0.56 2.78
N LEU A 236 14.10 0.53 3.17
CA LEU A 236 14.97 1.68 2.90
C LEU A 236 14.83 2.03 1.43
N VAL A 237 14.58 3.33 1.15
CA VAL A 237 14.58 3.91 -0.20
C VAL A 237 15.75 3.31 -0.97
N ASP A 238 15.44 2.34 -1.83
CA ASP A 238 16.46 1.73 -2.65
C ASP A 238 16.99 2.84 -3.56
N ASN A 239 18.27 2.82 -3.91
CA ASN A 239 18.88 3.85 -4.79
C ASN A 239 18.17 3.94 -6.17
N MET A 240 17.24 3.04 -6.43
CA MET A 240 16.48 2.81 -7.64
C MET A 240 15.05 3.36 -7.61
N SER A 241 14.58 3.91 -6.48
CA SER A 241 13.24 4.52 -6.34
C SER A 241 13.28 6.01 -6.70
N ASP A 242 12.26 6.48 -7.42
CA ASP A 242 12.12 7.90 -7.77
C ASP A 242 11.65 8.71 -6.56
N THR A 243 10.83 8.08 -5.71
CA THR A 243 10.27 8.67 -4.49
C THR A 243 10.13 7.62 -3.38
N PRO A 244 10.11 8.02 -2.10
CA PRO A 244 9.82 7.10 -0.99
C PRO A 244 8.39 6.53 -1.01
N PHE A 245 7.54 7.01 -1.91
CA PHE A 245 6.16 6.58 -2.05
C PHE A 245 5.94 5.58 -3.20
N ASP A 246 6.99 5.18 -3.93
CA ASP A 246 6.85 4.33 -5.11
C ASP A 246 6.21 2.97 -4.77
N ASP A 247 6.60 2.35 -3.66
CA ASP A 247 6.00 1.08 -3.20
C ASP A 247 4.55 1.28 -2.75
N VAL A 248 4.24 2.41 -2.12
CA VAL A 248 2.87 2.76 -1.71
C VAL A 248 1.97 2.97 -2.94
N ALA A 249 2.50 3.63 -3.97
CA ALA A 249 1.82 3.84 -5.25
C ALA A 249 1.59 2.52 -5.99
N LEU A 250 2.60 1.63 -6.01
CA LEU A 250 2.48 0.30 -6.59
C LEU A 250 1.47 -0.56 -5.82
N TYR A 251 1.47 -0.49 -4.49
CA TYR A 251 0.48 -1.20 -3.67
C TYR A 251 -0.94 -0.72 -3.96
N ALA A 252 -1.16 0.59 -4.05
CA ALA A 252 -2.45 1.17 -4.44
C ALA A 252 -2.87 0.73 -5.86
N LEU A 253 -1.93 0.68 -6.80
CA LEU A 253 -2.16 0.20 -8.16
C LEU A 253 -2.59 -1.28 -8.16
N ASN A 254 -1.87 -2.14 -7.44
CA ASN A 254 -2.19 -3.56 -7.33
C ASN A 254 -3.58 -3.76 -6.74
N CYS A 255 -3.91 -3.08 -5.64
CA CYS A 255 -5.25 -3.11 -5.04
C CYS A 255 -6.34 -2.70 -6.04
N SER A 256 -6.09 -1.66 -6.84
CA SER A 256 -7.06 -1.14 -7.82
C SER A 256 -7.35 -2.15 -8.94
N PHE A 257 -6.31 -2.80 -9.47
CA PHE A 257 -6.46 -3.82 -10.52
C PHE A 257 -7.07 -5.10 -9.97
N THR A 258 -6.64 -5.58 -8.80
CA THR A 258 -7.23 -6.77 -8.16
C THR A 258 -8.73 -6.59 -7.99
N LEU A 259 -9.16 -5.43 -7.48
CA LEU A 259 -10.59 -5.14 -7.31
C LEU A 259 -11.32 -5.04 -8.66
N SER A 260 -10.77 -4.31 -9.63
CA SER A 260 -11.43 -4.15 -10.94
C SER A 260 -11.58 -5.48 -11.67
N VAL A 261 -10.53 -6.31 -11.69
CA VAL A 261 -10.57 -7.62 -12.36
C VAL A 261 -11.53 -8.56 -11.63
N LEU A 262 -11.53 -8.58 -10.30
CA LEU A 262 -12.47 -9.36 -9.50
C LEU A 262 -13.93 -9.06 -9.89
N LEU A 263 -14.27 -7.77 -10.04
CA LEU A 263 -15.63 -7.33 -10.39
C LEU A 263 -16.03 -7.63 -11.85
N ASP A 264 -15.07 -7.80 -12.75
CA ASP A 264 -15.31 -8.23 -14.13
C ASP A 264 -15.60 -9.75 -14.21
N VAL A 265 -14.91 -10.55 -13.39
CA VAL A 265 -14.92 -12.02 -13.49
C VAL A 265 -15.90 -12.68 -12.51
N CYS A 266 -16.19 -12.05 -11.38
CA CYS A 266 -17.04 -12.58 -10.32
C CYS A 266 -18.23 -11.63 -10.05
N PRO A 267 -19.42 -11.88 -10.64
CA PRO A 267 -20.61 -11.06 -10.41
C PRO A 267 -21.03 -11.00 -8.93
N ASP A 268 -20.88 -12.10 -8.20
CA ASP A 268 -21.18 -12.17 -6.77
C ASP A 268 -20.33 -11.21 -5.94
N ALA A 269 -19.12 -10.88 -6.39
CA ALA A 269 -18.29 -9.89 -5.71
C ALA A 269 -18.92 -8.48 -5.74
N ARG A 270 -19.76 -8.14 -6.74
CA ARG A 270 -20.45 -6.85 -6.81
C ARG A 270 -21.47 -6.70 -5.68
N SER A 271 -22.27 -7.76 -5.43
CA SER A 271 -23.26 -7.75 -4.34
C SER A 271 -22.57 -7.72 -2.97
N ILE A 272 -21.50 -8.50 -2.78
CA ILE A 272 -20.70 -8.47 -1.56
C ILE A 272 -20.12 -7.07 -1.31
N CYS A 273 -19.62 -6.39 -2.35
CA CYS A 273 -19.11 -5.03 -2.23
C CYS A 273 -20.19 -4.02 -1.83
N GLU A 274 -21.41 -4.16 -2.33
CA GLU A 274 -22.56 -3.33 -1.94
C GLU A 274 -22.97 -3.57 -0.48
N GLU A 275 -23.10 -4.84 -0.06
CA GLU A 275 -23.36 -5.23 1.34
C GLU A 275 -22.32 -4.65 2.31
N GLN A 276 -21.05 -4.62 1.87
CA GLN A 276 -19.95 -4.07 2.65
C GLN A 276 -19.82 -2.54 2.52
N LYS A 277 -20.69 -1.84 1.80
CA LYS A 277 -20.59 -0.40 1.52
C LYS A 277 -19.20 0.02 1.01
N LEU A 278 -18.60 -0.80 0.13
CA LEU A 278 -17.25 -0.55 -0.39
C LEU A 278 -17.20 0.72 -1.24
N THR A 279 -18.29 1.09 -1.90
CA THR A 279 -18.44 2.33 -2.70
C THR A 279 -18.03 3.57 -1.93
N LEU A 280 -18.54 3.75 -0.71
CA LEU A 280 -18.19 4.87 0.17
C LEU A 280 -16.70 4.86 0.55
N HIS A 281 -16.14 3.67 0.81
CA HIS A 281 -14.73 3.54 1.15
C HIS A 281 -13.82 3.88 -0.04
N ILE A 282 -14.20 3.46 -1.26
CA ILE A 282 -13.48 3.80 -2.49
C ILE A 282 -13.53 5.31 -2.73
N SER A 283 -14.70 5.94 -2.64
CA SER A 283 -14.87 7.39 -2.81
C SER A 283 -13.97 8.19 -1.87
N LYS A 284 -14.02 7.86 -0.57
CA LYS A 284 -13.20 8.53 0.44
C LYS A 284 -11.70 8.27 0.28
N PHE A 285 -11.30 7.03 -0.02
CA PHE A 285 -9.91 6.67 -0.28
C PHE A 285 -9.36 7.39 -1.51
N TYR A 286 -10.18 7.52 -2.55
CA TYR A 286 -9.84 8.26 -3.76
C TYR A 286 -9.62 9.74 -3.47
N ASP A 287 -10.55 10.37 -2.75
CA ASP A 287 -10.57 11.82 -2.56
C ASP A 287 -9.48 12.31 -1.60
N VAL A 288 -9.21 11.53 -0.56
CA VAL A 288 -8.25 11.86 0.49
C VAL A 288 -6.89 11.23 0.18
N THR A 289 -6.81 9.90 0.17
CA THR A 289 -5.53 9.20 0.16
C THR A 289 -4.82 9.28 -1.18
N LEU A 290 -5.49 8.92 -2.28
CA LEU A 290 -4.84 8.94 -3.60
C LEU A 290 -4.46 10.36 -4.04
N ARG A 291 -5.28 11.35 -3.68
CA ARG A 291 -4.95 12.75 -3.92
C ARG A 291 -3.72 13.18 -3.13
N GLN A 292 -3.67 12.87 -1.83
CA GLN A 292 -2.52 13.22 -1.00
C GLN A 292 -1.25 12.52 -1.47
N LEU A 293 -1.35 11.23 -1.82
CA LEU A 293 -0.24 10.44 -2.37
C LEU A 293 0.29 11.08 -3.66
N TYR A 294 -0.59 11.48 -4.57
CA TYR A 294 -0.20 12.19 -5.79
C TYR A 294 0.54 13.50 -5.50
N ILE A 295 0.02 14.32 -4.58
CA ILE A 295 0.65 15.59 -4.19
C ILE A 295 2.03 15.35 -3.58
N ASN A 296 2.16 14.38 -2.69
CA ASN A 296 3.41 14.03 -2.04
C ASN A 296 4.47 13.59 -3.05
N ILE A 297 4.11 12.69 -3.97
CA ILE A 297 5.01 12.24 -5.05
C ILE A 297 5.42 13.42 -5.94
N TYR A 298 4.45 14.24 -6.35
CA TYR A 298 4.70 15.38 -7.25
C TYR A 298 5.64 16.42 -6.62
N ASN A 299 5.50 16.68 -5.31
CA ASN A 299 6.35 17.61 -4.59
C ASN A 299 7.79 17.11 -4.45
N VAL A 300 7.98 15.78 -4.37
CA VAL A 300 9.32 15.16 -4.33
C VAL A 300 9.93 15.12 -5.73
N ASN A 301 9.20 14.60 -6.71
CA ASN A 301 9.64 14.49 -8.09
C ASN A 301 8.46 14.59 -9.07
N PRO A 302 8.29 15.73 -9.77
CA PRO A 302 7.22 15.94 -10.77
C PRO A 302 7.25 14.98 -11.97
N HIS A 303 8.37 14.31 -12.21
CA HIS A 303 8.58 13.39 -13.32
C HIS A 303 8.60 11.92 -12.90
N ALA A 304 8.26 11.61 -11.64
CA ALA A 304 8.24 10.24 -11.15
C ALA A 304 7.21 9.37 -11.89
N LEU A 305 7.60 8.15 -12.23
CA LEU A 305 6.70 7.18 -12.87
C LEU A 305 5.54 6.79 -11.95
N SER A 306 5.72 6.86 -10.63
CA SER A 306 4.67 6.59 -9.65
C SER A 306 3.45 7.51 -9.76
N LEU A 307 3.59 8.71 -10.35
CA LEU A 307 2.45 9.56 -10.70
C LEU A 307 1.54 8.91 -11.76
N ILE A 308 2.13 8.21 -12.74
CA ILE A 308 1.39 7.47 -13.77
C ILE A 308 0.63 6.31 -13.11
N TRP A 309 1.26 5.61 -12.17
CA TRP A 309 0.65 4.50 -11.45
C TRP A 309 -0.53 4.96 -10.59
N VAL A 310 -0.40 6.06 -9.85
CA VAL A 310 -1.51 6.63 -9.08
C VAL A 310 -2.66 7.07 -10.00
N ASN A 311 -2.36 7.68 -11.15
CA ASN A 311 -3.39 8.03 -12.13
C ASN A 311 -4.08 6.80 -12.74
N GLN A 312 -3.34 5.73 -12.99
CA GLN A 312 -3.93 4.47 -13.43
C GLN A 312 -4.81 3.86 -12.34
N ALA A 313 -4.35 3.87 -11.08
CA ALA A 313 -5.12 3.39 -9.95
C ALA A 313 -6.45 4.15 -9.81
N ARG A 314 -6.41 5.48 -9.98
CA ARG A 314 -7.61 6.33 -10.02
C ARG A 314 -8.61 5.85 -11.08
N ILE A 315 -8.17 5.61 -12.31
CA ILE A 315 -9.06 5.11 -13.38
C ILE A 315 -9.67 3.75 -13.00
N GLN A 316 -8.87 2.83 -12.45
CA GLN A 316 -9.36 1.51 -12.04
C GLN A 316 -10.34 1.58 -10.86
N PHE A 317 -10.14 2.48 -9.89
CA PHE A 317 -11.10 2.68 -8.80
C PHE A 317 -12.42 3.29 -9.27
N LEU A 318 -12.39 4.24 -10.21
CA LEU A 318 -13.61 4.77 -10.83
C LEU A 318 -14.37 3.66 -11.57
N ARG A 319 -13.66 2.81 -12.30
CA ARG A 319 -14.23 1.63 -12.97
C ARG A 319 -14.81 0.63 -11.98
N ALA A 320 -14.10 0.33 -10.89
CA ALA A 320 -14.57 -0.57 -9.84
C ALA A 320 -15.84 -0.04 -9.16
N PHE A 321 -15.84 1.25 -8.78
CA PHE A 321 -17.02 1.92 -8.25
C PHE A 321 -18.20 1.82 -9.21
N ARG A 322 -17.98 2.15 -10.49
CA ARG A 322 -18.98 2.04 -11.54
C ARG A 322 -19.55 0.62 -11.64
N SER A 323 -18.68 -0.39 -11.65
CA SER A 323 -19.09 -1.79 -11.74
C SER A 323 -19.96 -2.23 -10.55
N ILE A 324 -19.72 -1.70 -9.35
CA ILE A 324 -20.52 -2.03 -8.17
C ILE A 324 -21.91 -1.41 -8.30
N ILE A 325 -22.01 -0.10 -8.56
CA ILE A 325 -23.32 0.56 -8.64
C ILE A 325 -24.14 0.09 -9.86
N TRP A 326 -23.48 -0.38 -10.92
CA TRP A 326 -24.13 -0.82 -12.14
C TRP A 326 -24.98 -2.08 -11.93
N ILE A 327 -24.80 -2.83 -10.83
CA ILE A 327 -25.69 -3.94 -10.46
C ILE A 327 -27.14 -3.47 -10.33
N ASN A 328 -27.34 -2.27 -9.79
CA ASN A 328 -28.67 -1.66 -9.64
C ASN A 328 -29.25 -1.28 -11.02
N MET A 329 -28.40 -0.84 -11.96
CA MET A 329 -28.81 -0.56 -13.34
C MET A 329 -29.18 -1.83 -14.10
N GLU A 330 -28.38 -2.89 -13.98
CA GLU A 330 -28.68 -4.20 -14.57
C GLU A 330 -30.02 -4.74 -14.04
N ALA A 331 -30.32 -4.57 -12.74
CA ALA A 331 -31.60 -4.95 -12.16
C ALA A 331 -32.78 -4.16 -12.75
N ILE A 332 -32.63 -2.84 -12.96
CA ILE A 332 -33.65 -1.99 -13.59
C ILE A 332 -33.93 -2.41 -15.03
N LEU A 333 -32.86 -2.70 -15.78
CA LEU A 333 -32.96 -3.10 -17.19
C LEU A 333 -33.56 -4.50 -17.35
N THR A 334 -33.32 -5.40 -16.40
CA THR A 334 -33.83 -6.78 -16.42
C THR A 334 -35.33 -6.84 -16.07
N ASP A 335 -35.76 -6.13 -15.02
CA ASP A 335 -37.17 -6.03 -14.64
C ASP A 335 -37.60 -4.58 -14.36
N PRO A 336 -38.12 -3.87 -15.38
CA PRO A 336 -38.58 -2.49 -15.21
C PRO A 336 -39.71 -2.31 -14.18
N ARG A 337 -40.46 -3.37 -13.84
CA ARG A 337 -41.60 -3.29 -12.91
C ARG A 337 -41.17 -3.17 -11.45
N SER A 338 -40.01 -3.72 -11.10
CA SER A 338 -39.41 -3.65 -9.76
C SER A 338 -38.31 -2.59 -9.66
N SER A 339 -38.27 -1.63 -10.59
CA SER A 339 -37.22 -0.63 -10.72
C SER A 339 -37.09 0.36 -9.55
N ALA A 340 -38.08 0.50 -8.66
CA ALA A 340 -38.07 1.51 -7.60
C ALA A 340 -36.89 1.38 -6.61
N LEU A 341 -36.71 0.19 -6.00
CA LEU A 341 -35.66 -0.03 -5.00
C LEU A 341 -34.24 0.07 -5.60
N PRO A 342 -33.94 -0.57 -6.75
CA PRO A 342 -32.63 -0.40 -7.39
C PRO A 342 -32.34 1.06 -7.79
N SER A 343 -33.36 1.82 -8.22
CA SER A 343 -33.21 3.24 -8.55
C SER A 343 -32.86 4.07 -7.31
N GLU A 344 -33.51 3.79 -6.18
CA GLU A 344 -33.20 4.44 -4.90
C GLU A 344 -31.79 4.09 -4.41
N ASN A 345 -31.38 2.82 -4.49
CA ASN A 345 -30.04 2.38 -4.12
C ASN A 345 -28.95 3.05 -4.97
N PHE A 346 -29.16 3.13 -6.29
CA PHE A 346 -28.23 3.81 -7.21
C PHE A 346 -28.08 5.30 -6.86
N ILE A 347 -29.20 6.00 -6.65
CA ILE A 347 -29.20 7.43 -6.27
C ILE A 347 -28.57 7.62 -4.90
N ALA A 348 -28.89 6.77 -3.92
CA ALA A 348 -28.32 6.84 -2.58
C ALA A 348 -26.79 6.69 -2.62
N ALA A 349 -26.27 5.69 -3.33
CA ALA A 349 -24.83 5.46 -3.46
C ALA A 349 -24.09 6.69 -4.05
N LEU A 350 -24.63 7.31 -5.11
CA LEU A 350 -24.05 8.52 -5.69
C LEU A 350 -24.20 9.75 -4.78
N THR A 351 -25.31 9.85 -4.05
CA THR A 351 -25.57 10.96 -3.11
C THR A 351 -24.62 10.91 -1.92
N GLU A 352 -24.33 9.72 -1.39
CA GLU A 352 -23.38 9.54 -0.29
C GLU A 352 -21.96 10.01 -0.65
N CYS A 353 -21.59 9.97 -1.93
CA CYS A 353 -20.27 10.38 -2.42
C CYS A 353 -20.16 11.89 -2.69
N LEU A 354 -21.24 12.68 -2.58
CA LEU A 354 -21.23 14.10 -2.91
C LEU A 354 -20.25 14.94 -2.06
N ALA A 355 -19.85 14.45 -0.88
CA ALA A 355 -18.84 15.11 -0.06
C ALA A 355 -17.43 15.07 -0.69
N ASP A 356 -17.15 14.05 -1.51
CA ASP A 356 -15.82 13.73 -2.03
C ASP A 356 -15.61 14.37 -3.42
N GLN A 357 -15.24 15.65 -3.42
CA GLN A 357 -15.36 16.50 -4.61
C GLN A 357 -14.41 16.14 -5.78
N ALA A 358 -13.17 15.69 -5.55
CA ALA A 358 -12.32 15.26 -6.68
C ALA A 358 -12.82 13.94 -7.26
N PHE A 359 -13.23 12.99 -6.41
CA PHE A 359 -13.89 11.78 -6.89
C PHE A 359 -15.12 12.11 -7.76
N VAL A 360 -16.03 12.95 -7.25
CA VAL A 360 -17.25 13.37 -7.98
C VAL A 360 -16.92 14.00 -9.32
N ASN A 361 -15.92 14.89 -9.36
CA ASN A 361 -15.51 15.58 -10.58
C ASN A 361 -14.96 14.62 -11.64
N ASP A 362 -14.08 13.70 -11.25
CA ASP A 362 -13.47 12.75 -12.17
C ASP A 362 -14.47 11.68 -12.60
N TYR A 363 -15.32 11.23 -11.67
CA TYR A 363 -16.40 10.32 -11.97
C TYR A 363 -17.38 10.92 -12.98
N GLN A 364 -17.81 12.18 -12.81
CA GLN A 364 -18.70 12.86 -13.77
C GLN A 364 -18.07 13.00 -15.15
N ARG A 365 -16.75 13.22 -15.23
CA ARG A 365 -16.02 13.32 -16.50
C ARG A 365 -15.98 11.98 -17.23
N GLN A 366 -15.78 10.89 -16.50
CA GLN A 366 -15.65 9.55 -17.09
C GLN A 366 -17.01 8.87 -17.34
N TYR A 367 -17.96 9.09 -16.44
CA TYR A 367 -19.30 8.49 -16.45
C TYR A 367 -20.36 9.58 -16.18
N PRO A 368 -20.79 10.32 -17.21
CA PRO A 368 -21.76 11.40 -17.04
C PRO A 368 -23.09 10.91 -16.46
N ILE A 369 -23.40 11.31 -15.22
CA ILE A 369 -24.55 10.77 -14.48
C ILE A 369 -25.91 11.15 -15.08
N ALA A 370 -25.96 12.19 -15.91
CA ALA A 370 -27.18 12.61 -16.58
C ALA A 370 -27.73 11.49 -17.48
N LEU A 371 -26.86 10.76 -18.17
CA LEU A 371 -27.23 9.65 -19.05
C LEU A 371 -27.83 8.49 -18.24
N ASP A 372 -27.23 8.19 -17.09
CA ASP A 372 -27.71 7.16 -16.17
C ASP A 372 -29.08 7.52 -15.60
N VAL A 373 -29.23 8.75 -15.11
CA VAL A 373 -30.49 9.24 -14.58
C VAL A 373 -31.59 9.19 -15.64
N ASP A 374 -31.29 9.47 -16.90
CA ASP A 374 -32.29 9.40 -17.98
C ASP A 374 -32.79 7.97 -18.22
N ILE A 375 -31.92 6.96 -18.11
CA ILE A 375 -32.32 5.54 -18.13
C ILE A 375 -33.27 5.25 -16.96
N ILE A 376 -32.92 5.71 -15.76
CA ILE A 376 -33.74 5.51 -14.55
C ILE A 376 -35.10 6.20 -14.68
N LYS A 377 -35.15 7.43 -15.20
CA LYS A 377 -36.41 8.17 -15.43
C LYS A 377 -37.33 7.45 -16.40
N GLN A 378 -36.78 6.78 -17.41
CA GLN A 378 -37.57 6.00 -18.38
C GLN A 378 -38.17 4.75 -17.74
N ALA A 379 -37.42 4.07 -16.86
CA ALA A 379 -37.87 2.84 -16.20
C ALA A 379 -38.77 3.10 -14.99
N CYS A 380 -38.48 4.12 -14.17
CA CYS A 380 -39.17 4.42 -12.92
C CYS A 380 -39.90 5.78 -12.96
N LYS A 381 -41.23 5.75 -13.14
CA LYS A 381 -42.06 6.98 -13.19
C LYS A 381 -42.32 7.62 -11.83
N LYS A 382 -42.04 6.92 -10.72
CA LYS A 382 -42.33 7.36 -9.33
C LYS A 382 -41.15 8.04 -8.64
N LEU A 383 -40.07 8.35 -9.37
CA LEU A 383 -38.85 8.88 -8.79
C LEU A 383 -38.99 10.35 -8.37
N ASP A 384 -38.45 10.70 -7.21
CA ASP A 384 -38.47 12.07 -6.69
C ASP A 384 -37.59 12.99 -7.52
N ARG A 385 -38.23 13.93 -8.24
CA ARG A 385 -37.56 14.90 -9.11
C ARG A 385 -36.57 15.78 -8.34
N PHE A 386 -36.88 16.17 -7.11
CA PHE A 386 -36.00 17.04 -6.32
C PHE A 386 -34.69 16.34 -5.97
N ARG A 387 -34.74 15.05 -5.60
CA ARG A 387 -33.55 14.25 -5.32
C ARG A 387 -32.66 14.10 -6.55
N ILE A 388 -33.27 13.88 -7.72
CA ILE A 388 -32.54 13.77 -8.98
C ILE A 388 -31.87 15.09 -9.36
N ASP A 389 -32.62 16.19 -9.31
CA ASP A 389 -32.10 17.50 -9.71
C ASP A 389 -31.00 17.97 -8.74
N PHE A 390 -31.14 17.65 -7.44
CA PHE A 390 -30.08 17.85 -6.46
C PHE A 390 -28.83 17.03 -6.77
N LEU A 391 -28.99 15.74 -7.12
CA LEU A 391 -27.87 14.86 -7.48
C LEU A 391 -27.15 15.36 -8.74
N ILE A 392 -27.90 15.65 -9.81
CA ILE A 392 -27.36 16.20 -11.06
C ILE A 392 -26.62 17.51 -10.78
N GLY A 393 -27.25 18.41 -10.02
CA GLY A 393 -26.62 19.66 -9.59
C GLY A 393 -25.30 19.39 -8.86
N GLY A 394 -25.29 18.47 -7.90
CA GLY A 394 -24.09 18.09 -7.14
C GLY A 394 -22.90 17.66 -8.02
N TYR A 395 -23.13 16.80 -9.02
CA TYR A 395 -22.08 16.33 -9.93
C TYR A 395 -21.71 17.34 -11.03
N GLN A 396 -22.61 18.27 -11.39
CA GLN A 396 -22.35 19.32 -12.37
C GLN A 396 -21.75 20.60 -11.77
N ASN A 397 -21.88 20.81 -10.45
CA ASN A 397 -21.41 22.01 -9.76
C ASN A 397 -19.88 22.10 -9.68
N GLY A 398 -19.16 20.98 -9.63
CA GLY A 398 -17.70 21.00 -9.60
C GLY A 398 -17.05 21.40 -10.94
N THR A 399 -17.80 21.33 -12.05
CA THR A 399 -17.45 21.95 -13.34
C THR A 399 -17.72 23.46 -13.40
N ASN A 400 -18.53 24.02 -12.49
CA ASN A 400 -18.99 25.42 -12.48
C ASN A 400 -18.86 26.07 -11.09
N ARG A 401 -17.67 26.02 -10.49
CA ARG A 401 -17.44 26.52 -9.11
C ARG A 401 -17.39 28.05 -9.03
N LYS A 402 -18.54 28.73 -9.15
CA LYS A 402 -18.74 30.12 -8.71
C LYS A 402 -20.02 30.40 -7.90
N THR A 403 -20.92 29.44 -7.65
CA THR A 403 -22.27 29.77 -7.13
C THR A 403 -22.80 28.94 -5.94
N PHE A 404 -21.93 28.49 -5.02
CA PHE A 404 -22.40 27.93 -3.74
C PHE A 404 -21.70 28.56 -2.53
N GLN A 405 -21.84 29.89 -2.41
CA GLN A 405 -21.74 30.63 -1.15
C GLN A 405 -22.89 31.63 -1.04
N SER A 406 -24.12 31.21 -1.30
CA SER A 406 -25.32 31.95 -0.90
C SER A 406 -26.51 31.07 -1.20
N ASN A 407 -26.96 30.29 -0.22
CA ASN A 407 -28.37 29.90 -0.06
C ASN A 407 -28.61 29.20 1.29
N GLN A 408 -27.95 29.69 2.35
CA GLN A 408 -28.45 29.59 3.72
C GLN A 408 -28.87 30.99 4.17
N LYS A 409 -29.93 31.50 3.58
CA LYS A 409 -30.89 32.45 4.14
C LYS A 409 -31.93 32.74 3.07
N VAL A 410 -33.20 32.83 3.50
CA VAL A 410 -34.42 33.09 2.73
C VAL A 410 -35.23 31.83 2.37
N ILE A 411 -35.85 31.27 3.41
CA ILE A 411 -37.22 30.76 3.34
C ILE A 411 -38.09 31.83 3.98
N ALA A 412 -38.87 32.55 3.18
CA ALA A 412 -40.14 33.17 3.58
C ALA A 412 -40.74 33.90 2.36
N GLU A 413 -41.70 33.25 1.69
CA GLU A 413 -43.04 33.75 1.37
C GLU A 413 -43.60 33.19 0.05
N LYS A 414 -44.91 32.89 0.11
CA LYS A 414 -45.70 32.07 -0.81
C LYS A 414 -46.30 32.89 -1.98
N PRO A 415 -46.83 32.21 -3.02
CA PRO A 415 -47.07 32.76 -4.36
C PRO A 415 -48.51 33.26 -4.59
N LYS A 416 -48.71 34.05 -5.64
CA LYS A 416 -49.99 34.16 -6.37
C LYS A 416 -49.79 34.21 -7.89
N SER A 417 -50.69 33.51 -8.57
CA SER A 417 -50.92 33.32 -10.01
C SER A 417 -51.25 34.65 -10.75
N VAL A 418 -51.26 34.80 -12.08
CA VAL A 418 -52.01 34.11 -13.16
C VAL A 418 -51.46 34.58 -14.53
N GLY A 419 -51.58 33.74 -15.58
CA GLY A 419 -51.79 34.18 -16.98
C GLY A 419 -50.67 33.81 -17.95
N GLN A 420 -50.80 32.70 -18.71
CA GLN A 420 -51.18 32.68 -20.15
C GLN A 420 -50.06 33.23 -21.07
N ILE A 421 -49.64 32.65 -22.19
CA ILE A 421 -50.15 31.59 -23.08
C ILE A 421 -49.02 31.32 -24.10
N SER A 422 -48.80 30.05 -24.47
CA SER A 422 -48.48 29.49 -25.81
C SER A 422 -47.37 30.14 -26.69
N ASN A 423 -46.60 29.45 -27.53
CA ASN A 423 -46.59 28.08 -28.02
C ASN A 423 -45.39 27.96 -29.00
N VAL A 424 -44.77 26.77 -29.03
CA VAL A 424 -44.38 26.00 -30.25
C VAL A 424 -43.28 26.61 -31.16
N LYS A 425 -42.31 25.90 -31.74
CA LYS A 425 -41.64 24.58 -31.61
C LYS A 425 -40.74 24.46 -32.87
N TYR A 426 -39.67 23.66 -32.77
CA TYR A 426 -39.02 22.88 -33.85
C TYR A 426 -38.12 23.62 -34.87
N GLU A 427 -36.80 23.36 -34.86
CA GLU A 427 -36.02 22.32 -35.60
C GLU A 427 -35.48 22.92 -36.93
N GLU A 428 -34.33 22.62 -37.53
CA GLU A 428 -33.29 21.61 -37.38
C GLU A 428 -32.02 22.07 -38.15
N ARG A 429 -30.96 21.27 -38.06
CA ARG A 429 -29.57 21.43 -38.54
C ARG A 429 -29.42 21.52 -40.08
N LYS A 430 -28.32 22.17 -40.54
CA LYS A 430 -27.15 21.54 -41.22
C LYS A 430 -26.18 22.55 -41.90
N SER A 431 -24.87 22.39 -41.62
CA SER A 431 -23.65 22.37 -42.48
C SER A 431 -23.62 23.18 -43.81
N ILE A 432 -22.59 23.95 -44.24
CA ILE A 432 -21.17 23.65 -44.57
C ILE A 432 -20.41 24.97 -44.96
N LEU A 433 -19.16 25.12 -44.49
CA LEU A 433 -17.89 25.66 -45.07
C LEU A 433 -17.76 26.99 -45.89
N ASN A 434 -16.76 27.79 -45.44
CA ASN A 434 -15.83 28.77 -46.10
C ASN A 434 -16.25 30.20 -46.51
N GLY A 435 -15.51 31.18 -45.97
CA GLY A 435 -14.88 32.25 -46.76
C GLY A 435 -15.27 33.71 -46.51
N ALA A 436 -14.41 34.43 -45.77
CA ALA A 436 -14.11 35.87 -45.84
C ALA A 436 -15.04 36.93 -45.18
N THR A 437 -14.42 37.59 -44.20
CA THR A 437 -14.43 39.04 -43.85
C THR A 437 -15.70 39.75 -43.34
N ASN A 438 -15.52 40.23 -42.11
CA ASN A 438 -15.89 41.53 -41.54
C ASN A 438 -17.00 41.59 -40.47
N ALA A 439 -16.52 42.10 -39.33
CA ALA A 439 -17.14 43.03 -38.40
C ALA A 439 -18.20 42.52 -37.41
N ASN A 440 -17.72 42.47 -36.16
CA ASN A 440 -18.38 42.96 -34.94
C ASN A 440 -19.71 42.33 -34.52
N LEU A 441 -19.64 41.48 -33.48
CA LEU A 441 -20.24 41.73 -32.16
C LEU A 441 -20.12 40.48 -31.27
N MET A 442 -19.03 40.39 -30.50
CA MET A 442 -18.91 39.57 -29.30
C MET A 442 -17.78 40.17 -28.46
N ASN A 443 -18.08 40.64 -27.25
CA ASN A 443 -17.34 40.31 -26.02
C ASN A 443 -17.74 41.22 -24.85
N GLY A 444 -18.66 40.71 -24.02
CA GLY A 444 -18.75 41.07 -22.61
C GLY A 444 -17.97 40.06 -21.76
N PHE A 445 -16.64 40.08 -21.88
CA PHE A 445 -15.72 39.48 -20.91
C PHE A 445 -14.68 40.53 -20.56
N VAL A 446 -14.87 41.23 -19.44
CA VAL A 446 -13.85 42.13 -18.90
C VAL A 446 -12.67 41.26 -18.46
N LYS A 447 -11.59 41.24 -19.25
CA LYS A 447 -10.28 40.77 -18.81
C LYS A 447 -9.83 41.67 -17.67
N GLN A 448 -9.59 41.12 -16.48
CA GLN A 448 -8.77 41.80 -15.47
C GLN A 448 -7.39 42.02 -16.09
N ARG A 449 -6.92 43.28 -16.14
CA ARG A 449 -5.57 43.64 -16.62
C ARG A 449 -4.52 42.93 -15.76
N ASP A 450 -3.63 42.18 -16.40
CA ASP A 450 -2.48 41.58 -15.74
C ASP A 450 -1.30 42.54 -15.78
N ILE A 451 -1.25 43.42 -14.78
CA ILE A 451 -0.23 44.46 -14.62
C ILE A 451 1.18 43.85 -14.60
N GLN A 452 1.37 42.58 -14.19
CA GLN A 452 2.70 41.95 -14.18
C GLN A 452 3.18 41.65 -15.60
N SER A 453 2.31 41.15 -16.47
CA SER A 453 2.64 40.90 -17.89
C SER A 453 2.98 42.20 -18.65
N GLU A 454 2.30 43.30 -18.30
CA GLU A 454 2.54 44.62 -18.87
C GLU A 454 3.88 45.22 -18.40
N VAL A 455 4.24 45.04 -17.12
CA VAL A 455 5.55 45.45 -16.57
C VAL A 455 6.69 44.73 -17.27
N VAL A 456 6.56 43.43 -17.55
CA VAL A 456 7.58 42.64 -18.27
C VAL A 456 7.77 43.18 -19.69
N THR A 457 6.68 43.46 -20.40
CA THR A 457 6.73 43.98 -21.78
C THR A 457 7.46 45.33 -21.87
N VAL A 458 7.19 46.24 -20.92
CA VAL A 458 7.88 47.55 -20.86
C VAL A 458 9.33 47.40 -20.40
N SER A 459 9.62 46.45 -19.51
CA SER A 459 10.98 46.15 -19.04
C SER A 459 11.87 45.55 -20.14
N GLU A 460 11.32 44.75 -21.06
CA GLU A 460 12.05 44.22 -22.22
C GLU A 460 12.45 45.33 -23.20
N CYS A 461 11.60 46.34 -23.38
CA CYS A 461 11.89 47.50 -24.23
C CYS A 461 12.92 48.45 -23.58
N PHE A 462 12.92 48.54 -22.23
CA PHE A 462 13.80 49.43 -21.49
C PHE A 462 14.45 48.75 -20.26
N PRO A 463 15.56 48.02 -20.46
CA PRO A 463 16.24 47.29 -19.38
C PRO A 463 16.83 48.19 -18.26
N ASN A 464 16.98 49.49 -18.52
CA ASN A 464 17.61 50.45 -17.61
C ASN A 464 16.62 51.08 -16.61
N LEU A 465 15.33 50.73 -16.69
CA LEU A 465 14.25 51.27 -15.85
C LEU A 465 13.85 50.27 -14.77
N GLY A 466 13.71 50.74 -13.53
CA GLY A 466 13.31 49.90 -12.40
C GLY A 466 11.84 49.45 -12.50
N THR A 467 11.56 48.21 -12.10
CA THR A 467 10.23 47.59 -12.15
C THR A 467 9.17 48.33 -11.33
N GLY A 468 9.58 49.00 -10.25
CA GLY A 468 8.71 49.86 -9.43
C GLY A 468 8.28 51.12 -10.17
N PHE A 469 9.20 51.75 -10.90
CA PHE A 469 8.91 52.93 -11.72
C PHE A 469 7.97 52.60 -12.88
N ILE A 470 8.19 51.47 -13.57
CA ILE A 470 7.33 50.98 -14.66
C ILE A 470 5.90 50.73 -14.15
N ARG A 471 5.75 50.14 -12.96
CA ARG A 471 4.44 49.89 -12.35
C ARG A 471 3.68 51.19 -12.03
N HIS A 472 4.38 52.24 -11.62
CA HIS A 472 3.76 53.56 -11.38
C HIS A 472 3.28 54.21 -12.69
N LEU A 473 3.99 53.99 -13.80
CA LEU A 473 3.56 54.46 -15.12
C LEU A 473 2.32 53.71 -15.62
N LEU A 474 2.31 52.37 -15.51
CA LEU A 474 1.16 51.54 -15.91
C LEU A 474 -0.09 51.72 -15.04
N ASN A 475 0.06 52.30 -13.84
CA ASN A 475 -1.08 52.68 -13.01
C ASN A 475 -1.70 54.03 -13.41
N ARG A 476 -0.99 54.83 -14.21
CA ARG A 476 -1.45 56.16 -14.68
C ARG A 476 -1.84 56.17 -16.15
N TYR A 477 -1.19 55.38 -16.99
CA TYR A 477 -1.57 55.17 -18.38
C TYR A 477 -2.36 53.88 -18.50
N ASP A 478 -3.43 53.90 -19.29
CA ASP A 478 -4.30 52.72 -19.39
C ASP A 478 -3.75 51.63 -20.31
N ASN A 479 -2.81 51.98 -21.20
CA ASN A 479 -2.20 51.11 -22.19
C ASN A 479 -0.67 51.10 -22.11
N THR A 480 -0.05 49.94 -22.37
CA THR A 480 1.40 49.75 -22.46
C THR A 480 2.04 50.59 -23.57
N GLU A 481 1.36 50.73 -24.71
CA GLU A 481 1.85 51.47 -25.87
C GLU A 481 1.97 52.98 -25.60
N GLU A 482 1.07 53.55 -24.80
CA GLU A 482 1.13 54.96 -24.38
C GLU A 482 2.31 55.20 -23.44
N VAL A 483 2.61 54.25 -22.54
CA VAL A 483 3.79 54.30 -21.66
C VAL A 483 5.07 54.28 -22.48
N ILE A 484 5.16 53.37 -23.47
CA ILE A 484 6.33 53.25 -24.34
C ILE A 484 6.52 54.54 -25.16
N THR A 485 5.44 55.09 -25.72
CA THR A 485 5.48 56.33 -26.51
C THR A 485 5.91 57.52 -25.65
N ALA A 486 5.35 57.68 -24.45
CA ALA A 486 5.72 58.73 -23.52
C ALA A 486 7.19 58.64 -23.06
N LEU A 487 7.72 57.41 -22.93
CA LEU A 487 9.13 57.15 -22.63
C LEU A 487 10.05 57.48 -23.81
N LEU A 488 9.65 57.18 -25.04
CA LEU A 488 10.42 57.48 -26.26
C LEU A 488 10.45 58.98 -26.58
N GLU A 489 9.33 59.67 -26.39
CA GLU A 489 9.18 61.11 -26.69
C GLU A 489 9.71 62.01 -25.55
N ASN A 490 10.18 61.45 -24.44
CA ASN A 490 10.56 62.16 -23.20
C ASN A 490 9.45 63.10 -22.67
N ASN A 491 8.19 62.77 -22.95
CA ASN A 491 7.02 63.58 -22.57
C ASN A 491 6.37 63.03 -21.29
N LEU A 492 7.18 62.93 -20.22
CA LEU A 492 6.72 62.46 -18.91
C LEU A 492 6.17 63.64 -18.10
N PRO A 493 5.02 63.49 -17.42
CA PRO A 493 4.47 64.51 -16.54
C PRO A 493 5.46 64.95 -15.46
N PRO A 494 5.44 66.22 -15.02
CA PRO A 494 6.41 66.78 -14.07
C PRO A 494 6.42 66.11 -12.69
N ASP A 495 5.34 65.41 -12.32
CA ASP A 495 5.28 64.62 -11.08
C ASP A 495 6.07 63.30 -11.17
N MET A 496 6.19 62.72 -12.37
CA MET A 496 6.87 61.45 -12.61
C MET A 496 8.38 61.61 -12.81
N LEU A 497 8.85 62.82 -13.14
CA LEU A 497 10.28 63.16 -13.20
C LEU A 497 10.95 63.19 -11.81
N LYS A 498 10.16 63.34 -10.75
CA LYS A 498 10.65 63.35 -9.36
C LYS A 498 10.86 61.95 -8.76
N LEU A 499 10.30 60.91 -9.39
CA LEU A 499 10.46 59.51 -8.97
C LEU A 499 11.83 58.97 -9.43
N LYS A 500 12.46 58.15 -8.61
CA LYS A 500 13.75 57.53 -8.95
C LYS A 500 13.55 56.51 -10.07
N ARG A 501 14.21 56.72 -11.21
CA ARG A 501 14.14 55.83 -12.39
C ARG A 501 14.63 54.40 -12.11
N SER A 502 15.39 54.21 -11.05
CA SER A 502 15.95 52.93 -10.61
C SER A 502 15.11 52.24 -9.52
N ASP A 503 13.87 52.67 -9.28
CA ASP A 503 13.05 52.12 -8.19
C ASP A 503 12.59 50.68 -8.49
N VAL A 504 12.87 49.77 -7.55
CA VAL A 504 12.62 48.33 -7.70
C VAL A 504 11.37 47.96 -6.91
N TYR A 505 10.44 47.24 -7.54
CA TYR A 505 9.25 46.75 -6.86
C TYR A 505 9.60 45.55 -5.96
N ILE A 506 9.34 45.67 -4.66
CA ILE A 506 9.42 44.58 -3.69
C ILE A 506 7.97 44.11 -3.43
N PRO A 507 7.60 42.87 -3.79
CA PRO A 507 6.27 42.34 -3.49
C PRO A 507 6.02 42.33 -1.97
N PRO A 508 4.80 42.65 -1.51
CA PRO A 508 4.46 42.55 -0.09
C PRO A 508 4.55 41.08 0.37
N ASP A 509 5.19 40.83 1.51
CA ASP A 509 5.37 39.49 2.06
C ASP A 509 3.99 38.89 2.42
N PRO A 510 3.62 37.69 1.93
CA PRO A 510 2.39 37.03 2.33
C PRO A 510 2.26 36.81 3.85
N LEU A 511 3.36 36.87 4.61
CA LEU A 511 3.39 36.69 6.06
C LEU A 511 2.92 37.93 6.85
N ASP A 512 3.02 39.15 6.28
CA ASP A 512 2.56 40.38 6.95
C ASP A 512 1.02 40.40 7.10
N LYS A 513 0.30 39.79 6.16
CA LYS A 513 -1.16 39.66 6.21
C LYS A 513 -1.63 38.76 7.36
N PHE A 514 -0.79 37.81 7.78
CA PHE A 514 -1.06 36.95 8.93
C PHE A 514 -0.88 37.71 10.25
N GLY A 515 0.12 38.61 10.31
CA GLY A 515 0.34 39.49 11.47
C GLY A 515 -0.81 40.47 11.70
N GLU A 516 -1.33 41.10 10.64
CA GLU A 516 -2.48 42.02 10.71
C GLU A 516 -3.78 41.33 11.17
N ALA A 517 -3.98 40.07 10.80
CA ALA A 517 -5.18 39.31 11.17
C ALA A 517 -5.16 38.79 12.63
N THR A 518 -3.98 38.52 13.18
CA THR A 518 -3.83 37.83 14.48
C THR A 518 -3.37 38.76 15.61
N GLY A 519 -2.94 39.99 15.29
CA GLY A 519 -2.45 40.97 16.27
C GLY A 519 -1.09 40.65 16.88
N VAL A 520 -0.44 39.57 16.44
CA VAL A 520 0.90 39.15 16.87
C VAL A 520 1.89 39.59 15.80
N LYS A 521 2.64 40.66 16.08
CA LYS A 521 3.79 41.06 15.24
C LYS A 521 4.95 40.12 15.49
N HIS A 522 5.47 39.50 14.44
CA HIS A 522 6.74 38.80 14.48
C HIS A 522 7.84 39.82 14.17
N CYS A 523 8.54 40.33 15.20
CA CYS A 523 9.64 41.27 15.00
C CYS A 523 10.91 40.51 14.60
N ASN A 524 11.51 40.89 13.47
CA ASN A 524 12.87 40.54 13.09
C ASN A 524 13.88 41.51 13.71
N ILE A 525 15.14 41.08 13.77
CA ILE A 525 16.29 41.78 14.41
C ILE A 525 16.77 43.02 13.61
N PHE A 526 15.96 43.48 12.65
CA PHE A 526 16.27 44.63 11.80
C PHE A 526 15.04 45.54 11.56
N ASP A 527 14.01 45.41 12.40
CA ASP A 527 12.74 46.12 12.24
C ASP A 527 12.73 47.52 12.89
N GLY A 528 13.88 47.96 13.43
CA GLY A 528 14.08 49.28 14.02
C GLY A 528 13.48 49.45 15.41
N ASP A 529 13.17 48.37 16.12
CA ASP A 529 12.55 48.40 17.44
C ASP A 529 13.56 48.57 18.59
N GLU A 530 13.07 48.59 19.83
CA GLU A 530 13.87 48.82 21.04
C GLU A 530 14.91 47.71 21.32
N TYR A 531 14.87 46.61 20.56
CA TYR A 531 15.69 45.42 20.75
C TYR A 531 16.73 45.22 19.63
N ASP A 532 16.73 46.09 18.61
CA ASP A 532 17.63 46.04 17.45
C ASP A 532 19.09 46.37 17.79
N VAL A 533 19.99 45.44 17.47
CA VAL A 533 21.40 45.48 17.91
C VAL A 533 22.28 46.41 17.06
N MET A 534 21.87 46.72 15.82
CA MET A 534 22.69 47.45 14.84
C MET A 534 22.17 48.87 14.54
N THR A 535 20.97 49.19 15.02
CA THR A 535 20.24 50.43 14.68
C THR A 535 20.21 51.42 15.86
N GLN A 536 20.34 50.92 17.09
CA GLN A 536 20.40 51.71 18.31
C GLN A 536 21.73 51.48 19.05
N ASP A 537 22.35 52.54 19.56
CA ASP A 537 23.62 52.45 20.30
C ASP A 537 23.48 51.75 21.67
N ASN A 538 22.24 51.59 22.19
CA ASN A 538 21.99 51.03 23.53
C ASN A 538 20.65 50.24 23.60
N PRO A 539 20.53 49.09 22.93
CA PRO A 539 19.28 48.34 22.86
C PRO A 539 18.91 47.67 24.20
N LYS A 540 17.62 47.49 24.46
CA LYS A 540 17.08 46.80 25.66
C LYS A 540 17.19 45.27 25.54
N CYS A 541 18.29 44.75 25.05
CA CYS A 541 18.55 43.31 24.94
C CYS A 541 19.92 42.95 25.53
N ILE A 542 20.07 41.70 25.98
CA ILE A 542 21.33 41.21 26.54
C ILE A 542 22.31 40.94 25.39
N ILE A 543 23.14 41.92 25.05
CA ILE A 543 24.18 41.78 24.02
C ILE A 543 25.33 40.92 24.58
N LYS A 544 25.52 39.71 24.02
CA LYS A 544 26.60 38.78 24.40
C LYS A 544 27.94 39.20 23.78
N LYS A 545 28.89 39.67 24.59
CA LYS A 545 30.31 39.68 24.23
C LYS A 545 31.02 38.48 24.87
N GLY A 546 30.77 37.27 24.34
CA GLY A 546 31.45 36.04 24.78
C GLY A 546 30.60 34.77 24.78
N LYS A 547 31.24 33.62 24.98
CA LYS A 547 30.59 32.29 25.03
C LYS A 547 30.02 32.03 26.44
N GLY A 548 28.71 32.19 26.61
CA GLY A 548 27.95 31.72 27.78
C GLY A 548 27.09 32.80 28.44
N PHE A 549 25.93 32.42 29.00
CA PHE A 549 25.11 33.32 29.83
C PHE A 549 25.75 33.51 31.22
N PRO A 550 25.51 34.65 31.89
CA PRO A 550 25.85 34.79 33.31
C PRO A 550 25.15 33.66 34.09
N ASN A 551 25.91 32.91 34.90
CA ASN A 551 25.47 31.70 35.62
C ASN A 551 25.14 30.45 34.78
N ALA A 552 25.37 30.45 33.46
CA ALA A 552 25.29 29.21 32.69
C ALA A 552 26.48 28.29 33.00
N PRO A 553 26.26 26.96 32.99
CA PRO A 553 27.31 25.99 33.26
C PRO A 553 28.45 26.11 32.25
N LYS A 554 29.68 26.27 32.75
CA LYS A 554 30.86 26.52 31.90
C LYS A 554 31.30 25.29 31.10
N ASN A 555 30.85 24.10 31.51
CA ASN A 555 31.21 22.81 30.91
C ASN A 555 30.01 21.86 30.90
N ALA A 556 29.97 20.94 29.94
CA ALA A 556 28.89 19.93 29.80
C ALA A 556 28.68 19.09 31.07
N ARG A 557 29.73 18.85 31.88
CA ARG A 557 29.56 18.20 33.19
C ARG A 557 28.73 19.03 34.17
N GLN A 558 28.98 20.33 34.21
CA GLN A 558 28.28 21.23 35.12
C GLN A 558 26.82 21.43 34.69
N LEU A 559 26.51 21.32 33.39
CA LEU A 559 25.15 21.29 32.86
C LEU A 559 24.43 19.98 33.23
N LEU A 560 25.11 18.84 33.08
CA LEU A 560 24.50 17.52 33.34
C LEU A 560 24.35 17.20 34.83
N ASP A 561 25.16 17.81 35.69
CA ASP A 561 25.05 17.68 37.15
C ASP A 561 23.93 18.56 37.73
N ASP A 562 23.48 19.59 37.00
CA ASP A 562 22.34 20.42 37.39
C ASP A 562 21.02 19.69 37.11
N LYS A 563 20.46 19.05 38.15
CA LYS A 563 19.21 18.28 38.08
C LYS A 563 17.99 19.07 38.56
N THR A 564 18.11 20.37 38.71
CA THR A 564 17.02 21.24 39.20
C THR A 564 15.80 21.16 38.28
N ASP A 565 16.01 21.15 36.96
CA ASP A 565 14.94 21.02 35.96
C ASP A 565 14.22 19.67 36.03
N ILE A 566 14.95 18.59 36.33
CA ILE A 566 14.38 17.24 36.50
C ILE A 566 13.49 17.19 37.75
N ALA A 567 13.87 17.89 38.82
CA ALA A 567 13.07 17.98 40.03
C ALA A 567 11.74 18.73 39.79
N LEU A 568 11.78 19.83 39.02
CA LEU A 568 10.59 20.59 38.62
C LEU A 568 9.68 19.79 37.68
N LEU A 569 10.26 19.01 36.76
CA LEU A 569 9.49 18.13 35.88
C LEU A 569 8.84 16.98 36.66
N LYS A 570 9.54 16.38 37.63
CA LYS A 570 9.04 15.23 38.40
C LYS A 570 7.74 15.55 39.14
N ASP A 571 7.64 16.75 39.71
CA ASP A 571 6.43 17.24 40.38
C ASP A 571 5.26 17.41 39.39
N ARG A 572 5.55 17.93 38.19
CA ARG A 572 4.57 18.07 37.10
C ARG A 572 4.12 16.71 36.55
N TYR A 573 5.02 15.73 36.43
CA TYR A 573 4.71 14.37 35.96
C TYR A 573 3.94 13.54 37.00
N GLN A 574 4.13 13.79 38.30
CA GLN A 574 3.28 13.19 39.34
C GLN A 574 1.81 13.61 39.22
N GLY A 575 1.52 14.81 38.72
CA GLY A 575 0.15 15.27 38.44
C GLY A 575 -0.57 14.49 37.32
N TYR A 576 0.18 13.88 36.40
CA TYR A 576 -0.37 13.02 35.34
C TYR A 576 -0.52 11.55 35.76
N SER A 577 -0.05 11.17 36.95
CA SER A 577 -0.10 9.79 37.47
C SER A 577 -1.46 9.40 38.08
N LEU A 578 -2.48 10.26 37.96
CA LEU A 578 -3.84 10.08 38.50
C LEU A 578 -4.89 9.94 37.40
N VAL A 579 -4.54 9.33 36.26
CA VAL A 579 -5.53 8.67 35.40
C VAL A 579 -5.55 7.22 35.82
N THR A 580 -6.52 6.88 36.68
CA THR A 580 -6.84 5.52 37.07
C THR A 580 -7.24 4.74 35.82
N GLU A 581 -6.44 3.73 35.48
CA GLU A 581 -6.89 2.65 34.62
C GLU A 581 -8.06 1.94 35.30
N ASP A 582 -9.22 2.03 34.69
CA ASP A 582 -10.39 1.28 35.13
C ASP A 582 -10.13 -0.19 34.81
N ASN A 583 -9.90 -0.95 35.88
CA ASN A 583 -9.54 -2.36 35.87
C ASN A 583 -10.73 -3.22 35.41
N SER A 584 -10.99 -3.27 34.09
CA SER A 584 -11.90 -4.24 33.50
C SER A 584 -11.65 -4.47 32.01
N ASN A 585 -10.53 -5.12 31.67
CA ASN A 585 -10.47 -6.23 30.71
C ASN A 585 -9.01 -6.64 30.47
N GLY A 586 -8.73 -7.94 30.57
CA GLY A 586 -7.37 -8.47 30.43
C GLY A 586 -6.85 -8.34 29.01
N GLU A 587 -5.95 -7.40 28.79
CA GLU A 587 -5.07 -7.35 27.62
C GLU A 587 -3.62 -7.37 28.08
N ARG A 588 -2.82 -8.21 27.41
CA ARG A 588 -1.42 -8.47 27.73
C ARG A 588 -0.59 -7.28 27.26
N GLU A 589 0.10 -6.67 28.21
CA GLU A 589 1.09 -5.61 28.02
C GLU A 589 2.24 -6.11 27.11
N TYR A 590 2.64 -5.26 26.16
CA TYR A 590 3.63 -5.54 25.12
C TYR A 590 5.04 -5.66 25.71
N ASP A 591 5.72 -6.76 25.39
CA ASP A 591 7.13 -7.02 25.73
C ASP A 591 8.00 -6.53 24.56
N ASP A 592 8.83 -5.50 24.78
CA ASP A 592 9.55 -4.72 23.76
C ASP A 592 11.00 -5.20 23.50
N GLU A 593 11.27 -6.51 23.62
CA GLU A 593 12.58 -7.08 23.26
C GLU A 593 12.65 -7.50 21.79
N TYR A 594 13.08 -6.60 20.90
CA TYR A 594 13.56 -6.95 19.55
C TYR A 594 14.72 -6.05 19.09
N ASP A 595 15.95 -6.33 19.54
CA ASP A 595 17.19 -5.81 18.92
C ASP A 595 18.39 -6.71 19.25
N ASP A 596 18.47 -7.91 18.65
CA ASP A 596 19.68 -8.76 18.66
C ASP A 596 19.82 -9.64 17.38
N SER A 597 18.94 -9.49 16.38
CA SER A 597 18.91 -10.37 15.19
C SER A 597 19.86 -9.93 14.05
N CYS A 598 20.32 -8.68 14.05
CA CYS A 598 21.15 -8.14 12.97
C CYS A 598 22.65 -8.43 13.14
N GLU A 599 23.13 -8.76 14.34
CA GLU A 599 24.56 -9.02 14.58
C GLU A 599 25.01 -10.42 14.09
N LEU A 600 24.08 -11.38 13.95
CA LEU A 600 24.38 -12.76 13.53
C LEU A 600 24.62 -12.94 12.02
N MET A 601 24.18 -12.00 11.17
CA MET A 601 24.44 -12.05 9.73
C MET A 601 25.89 -11.64 9.38
N LEU A 602 26.49 -10.73 10.15
CA LEU A 602 27.85 -10.22 9.89
C LEU A 602 28.96 -11.18 10.35
N GLU A 603 28.65 -12.14 11.23
CA GLU A 603 29.64 -13.11 11.73
C GLU A 603 29.84 -14.32 10.79
N ASN A 604 28.90 -14.59 9.87
CA ASN A 604 28.97 -15.76 8.98
C ASN A 604 29.85 -15.56 7.73
N GLU A 605 30.18 -14.33 7.35
CA GLU A 605 31.09 -14.07 6.21
C GLU A 605 32.57 -14.32 6.54
N ASN A 606 32.95 -14.40 7.83
CA ASN A 606 34.34 -14.58 8.25
C ASN A 606 34.74 -16.03 8.58
N LEU A 607 33.87 -17.03 8.34
CA LEU A 607 34.15 -18.45 8.62
C LEU A 607 34.62 -19.27 7.41
N ALA A 608 34.68 -18.69 6.20
CA ALA A 608 35.17 -19.37 5.00
C ALA A 608 36.67 -19.71 5.02
N ASN A 609 37.45 -19.16 5.97
CA ASN A 609 38.89 -19.41 6.11
C ASN A 609 39.22 -20.12 7.43
N LYS A 610 38.85 -21.41 7.56
CA LYS A 610 39.48 -22.38 8.51
C LYS A 610 39.00 -23.82 8.28
N SER A 611 39.17 -24.33 7.06
CA SER A 611 39.21 -25.77 6.82
C SER A 611 40.62 -26.28 7.14
N LYS A 612 40.77 -26.99 8.28
CA LYS A 612 41.83 -27.98 8.63
C LYS A 612 41.90 -28.19 10.15
N HIS A 613 40.89 -28.80 10.76
CA HIS A 613 41.06 -29.69 11.91
C HIS A 613 39.75 -30.42 12.23
N LEU A 614 39.86 -31.68 12.64
CA LEU A 614 38.79 -32.54 13.21
C LEU A 614 37.97 -33.36 12.20
N ARG A 615 38.66 -34.34 11.60
CA ARG A 615 38.14 -35.72 11.63
C ARG A 615 38.39 -36.25 13.04
N ASP A 616 37.35 -36.73 13.71
CA ASP A 616 37.32 -38.00 14.44
C ASP A 616 36.11 -38.03 15.38
N VAL A 617 35.65 -39.27 15.61
CA VAL A 617 34.62 -39.71 16.56
C VAL A 617 33.20 -39.80 15.98
N SER A 618 33.02 -40.88 15.23
CA SER A 618 31.82 -41.70 15.23
C SER A 618 31.79 -42.53 16.53
N ALA A 619 30.61 -42.70 17.16
CA ALA A 619 30.09 -43.97 17.70
C ALA A 619 29.00 -43.82 18.79
N ASN A 620 27.94 -44.64 18.66
CA ASN A 620 26.98 -45.15 19.67
C ASN A 620 25.84 -44.21 20.12
N ALA A 621 24.55 -44.59 20.27
CA ALA A 621 23.77 -45.84 20.34
C ALA A 621 22.29 -45.50 19.95
N ALA A 622 21.44 -46.31 19.27
CA ALA A 622 20.69 -47.53 19.68
C ALA A 622 19.93 -47.34 21.03
N ASP A 623 18.65 -47.68 21.28
CA ASP A 623 17.53 -48.38 20.60
C ASP A 623 16.25 -48.26 21.50
N GLU A 624 15.10 -48.81 21.05
CA GLU A 624 13.82 -49.20 21.75
C GLU A 624 12.73 -48.11 21.97
N SER A 625 11.52 -48.15 21.36
CA SER A 625 10.33 -49.06 21.42
C SER A 625 9.59 -49.01 22.78
N THR A 626 8.25 -49.03 22.98
CA THR A 626 7.10 -49.58 22.22
C THR A 626 5.75 -49.12 22.84
N GLU A 627 4.67 -49.18 22.04
CA GLU A 627 3.28 -49.65 22.35
C GLU A 627 2.12 -48.79 22.94
N GLU A 628 0.93 -49.18 22.45
CA GLU A 628 -0.42 -48.57 22.38
C GLU A 628 -1.34 -48.87 23.60
N SER A 629 -2.50 -48.19 23.71
CA SER A 629 -3.84 -48.84 23.79
C SER A 629 -5.03 -47.86 23.99
N GLU A 630 -6.09 -48.13 23.21
CA GLU A 630 -7.52 -47.71 23.16
C GLU A 630 -8.31 -47.64 24.50
N ALA A 631 -9.59 -47.24 24.65
CA ALA A 631 -10.63 -46.39 24.04
C ALA A 631 -11.85 -46.46 25.00
N ARG A 632 -12.75 -45.44 25.04
CA ARG A 632 -14.22 -45.56 25.15
C ARG A 632 -14.94 -44.22 25.30
N ASP A 633 -16.19 -44.25 24.85
CA ASP A 633 -17.07 -43.20 24.34
C ASP A 633 -18.18 -42.80 25.33
N SER A 634 -18.75 -41.58 25.20
CA SER A 634 -20.19 -41.22 25.37
C SER A 634 -20.45 -39.69 25.39
N GLN A 635 -21.01 -39.21 24.27
CA GLN A 635 -21.96 -38.11 23.95
C GLN A 635 -22.25 -36.85 24.82
N GLU A 636 -22.35 -35.75 24.04
CA GLU A 636 -23.24 -34.55 24.06
C GLU A 636 -23.16 -33.45 25.14
N HIS A 637 -22.66 -32.26 24.74
CA HIS A 637 -23.52 -31.08 24.53
C HIS A 637 -22.81 -29.96 23.75
N ALA A 638 -23.53 -29.40 22.77
CA ALA A 638 -23.11 -28.31 21.90
C ALA A 638 -23.22 -26.93 22.57
N LYS A 639 -22.15 -26.12 22.48
CA LYS A 639 -22.12 -24.69 22.11
C LYS A 639 -20.69 -24.15 22.24
N THR A 640 -20.41 -23.10 21.47
CA THR A 640 -19.18 -22.27 21.39
C THR A 640 -17.96 -22.90 20.72
N ASN A 641 -17.78 -22.63 19.42
CA ASN A 641 -16.51 -22.89 18.72
C ASN A 641 -16.16 -21.83 17.66
N GLU A 642 -16.30 -20.55 18.02
CA GLU A 642 -15.79 -19.41 17.23
C GLU A 642 -14.31 -19.08 17.56
N PHE A 643 -13.80 -19.59 18.69
CA PHE A 643 -12.43 -19.37 19.17
C PHE A 643 -11.41 -20.43 18.72
N GLU A 644 -11.86 -21.61 18.26
CA GLU A 644 -10.98 -22.70 17.82
C GLU A 644 -10.52 -22.53 16.37
N TRP A 645 -11.36 -21.92 15.53
CA TRP A 645 -11.04 -21.53 14.14
C TRP A 645 -9.83 -20.58 14.08
N LYS A 646 -9.83 -19.50 14.87
CA LYS A 646 -8.72 -18.53 14.91
C LYS A 646 -7.41 -19.14 15.43
N LYS A 647 -7.47 -20.17 16.27
CA LYS A 647 -6.30 -20.91 16.77
C LYS A 647 -5.68 -21.81 15.70
N LYS A 648 -6.48 -22.40 14.81
CA LYS A 648 -6.00 -23.31 13.75
C LYS A 648 -5.23 -22.59 12.63
N TYR A 649 -5.66 -21.39 12.24
CA TYR A 649 -4.95 -20.56 11.27
C TYR A 649 -3.67 -19.94 11.83
N LYS A 650 -3.63 -19.67 13.15
CA LYS A 650 -2.44 -19.16 13.84
C LYS A 650 -1.38 -20.26 14.02
N ASN A 651 -1.79 -21.47 14.41
CA ASN A 651 -0.89 -22.60 14.63
C ASN A 651 -0.13 -23.07 13.38
N VAL A 652 -0.68 -22.95 12.17
CA VAL A 652 0.02 -23.37 10.95
C VAL A 652 1.10 -22.35 10.56
N ARG A 653 0.82 -21.05 10.69
CA ARG A 653 1.84 -19.99 10.50
C ARG A 653 2.94 -20.08 11.57
N ASP A 654 2.55 -20.31 12.83
CA ASP A 654 3.46 -20.49 13.96
C ASP A 654 4.30 -21.78 13.84
N LEU A 655 3.82 -22.83 13.15
CA LEU A 655 4.60 -24.05 12.85
C LEU A 655 5.66 -23.81 11.76
N TYR A 656 5.32 -23.05 10.71
CA TYR A 656 6.27 -22.68 9.65
C TYR A 656 7.34 -21.70 10.15
N GLU A 657 6.98 -20.74 11.00
CA GLU A 657 7.93 -19.83 11.65
C GLU A 657 8.69 -20.54 12.80
N GLY A 658 8.07 -21.53 13.44
CA GLY A 658 8.64 -22.37 14.50
C GLY A 658 9.71 -23.33 14.00
N GLU A 659 9.59 -23.88 12.79
CA GLU A 659 10.65 -24.70 12.16
C GLU A 659 11.87 -23.89 11.70
N ALA A 660 11.67 -22.62 11.34
CA ALA A 660 12.77 -21.71 11.05
C ALA A 660 13.52 -21.28 12.33
N LYS A 661 12.80 -21.13 13.46
CA LYS A 661 13.38 -20.81 14.77
C LYS A 661 13.96 -22.03 15.50
N SER A 662 13.48 -23.25 15.25
CA SER A 662 13.93 -24.48 15.94
C SER A 662 15.35 -24.94 15.54
N LYS A 663 15.87 -24.48 14.39
CA LYS A 663 17.29 -24.65 14.04
C LYS A 663 18.23 -23.69 14.79
N SER A 664 17.70 -22.63 15.41
CA SER A 664 18.45 -21.72 16.28
C SER A 664 18.34 -22.08 17.77
N PHE A 665 17.43 -22.98 18.14
CA PHE A 665 17.08 -23.26 19.55
C PHE A 665 17.84 -24.43 20.20
N ARG A 666 18.83 -25.05 19.54
CA ARG A 666 19.67 -26.10 20.17
C ARG A 666 20.79 -25.56 21.07
N LYS A 667 20.68 -24.33 21.58
CA LYS A 667 21.74 -23.72 22.40
C LYS A 667 21.25 -22.77 23.49
N SER A 668 20.19 -23.12 24.22
CA SER A 668 19.90 -22.44 25.48
C SER A 668 18.99 -23.25 26.40
N ASP A 669 19.56 -24.25 27.07
CA ASP A 669 18.99 -24.76 28.33
C ASP A 669 20.11 -25.04 29.33
N PHE A 670 20.63 -23.95 29.92
CA PHE A 670 21.14 -23.97 31.30
C PHE A 670 21.39 -22.53 31.78
N ARG A 671 20.39 -21.88 32.40
CA ARG A 671 20.65 -20.70 33.23
C ARG A 671 19.93 -20.82 34.56
N LYS A 672 20.71 -21.33 35.54
CA LYS A 672 20.51 -21.07 36.97
C LYS A 672 20.55 -19.56 37.22
N SER A 673 19.77 -19.12 38.20
CA SER A 673 19.66 -17.74 38.70
C SER A 673 21.03 -17.07 38.93
N PRO A 674 21.17 -15.75 38.70
CA PRO A 674 22.46 -15.08 38.78
C PRO A 674 22.94 -14.96 40.24
N ALA A 675 24.06 -15.61 40.55
CA ALA A 675 24.80 -15.36 41.77
C ALA A 675 25.38 -13.93 41.77
N HIS A 676 25.22 -13.22 42.89
CA HIS A 676 25.80 -11.90 43.14
C HIS A 676 27.34 -11.96 43.01
N LYS A 677 27.92 -11.25 42.03
CA LYS A 677 29.37 -11.24 41.77
C LYS A 677 30.03 -10.01 42.36
N ASP A 678 30.90 -10.22 43.34
CA ASP A 678 31.67 -9.14 43.96
C ASP A 678 32.81 -8.66 43.03
N VAL A 679 33.01 -7.34 42.99
CA VAL A 679 33.98 -6.61 42.17
C VAL A 679 34.92 -5.76 43.04
N VAL A 680 34.71 -5.75 44.36
CA VAL A 680 35.54 -5.06 45.34
C VAL A 680 36.77 -5.92 45.62
N GLY A 681 37.96 -5.33 45.47
CA GLY A 681 39.21 -6.00 45.82
C GLY A 681 39.54 -5.73 47.28
N GLY A 682 40.27 -6.64 47.92
CA GLY A 682 40.78 -6.45 49.27
C GLY A 682 41.70 -5.22 49.43
N PRO A 683 42.04 -4.85 50.67
CA PRO A 683 42.86 -3.69 50.99
C PRO A 683 44.27 -3.75 50.34
N LYS A 684 44.84 -2.58 50.03
CA LYS A 684 46.10 -2.41 49.29
C LYS A 684 47.24 -3.24 49.91
N GLY A 685 47.92 -4.02 49.07
CA GLY A 685 49.14 -4.76 49.44
C GLY A 685 48.98 -6.29 49.52
N LYS A 686 47.76 -6.82 49.46
CA LYS A 686 47.53 -8.25 49.22
C LYS A 686 47.00 -8.46 47.81
N GLY A 687 47.59 -9.39 47.07
CA GLY A 687 47.22 -9.70 45.68
C GLY A 687 45.72 -9.99 45.54
N GLN A 688 45.14 -9.64 44.39
CA GLN A 688 43.72 -9.82 44.12
C GLN A 688 43.43 -11.23 43.59
N ASP A 689 42.30 -11.81 44.00
CA ASP A 689 41.85 -13.10 43.47
C ASP A 689 41.53 -13.04 41.98
N LYS A 690 41.90 -14.11 41.29
CA LYS A 690 41.80 -14.27 39.82
C LYS A 690 40.35 -14.16 39.32
N GLU A 691 39.38 -14.40 40.19
CA GLU A 691 37.95 -14.29 39.91
C GLU A 691 37.44 -12.84 39.92
N VAL A 692 37.90 -12.02 40.86
CA VAL A 692 37.62 -10.58 40.90
C VAL A 692 38.20 -9.88 39.66
N TRP A 693 39.37 -10.35 39.21
CA TRP A 693 40.00 -9.87 37.97
C TRP A 693 39.15 -10.18 36.73
N ARG A 694 38.64 -11.41 36.62
CA ARG A 694 37.74 -11.82 35.52
C ARG A 694 36.40 -11.07 35.56
N ASN A 695 35.84 -10.84 36.74
CA ASN A 695 34.60 -10.07 36.90
C ASN A 695 34.78 -8.60 36.52
N ARG A 696 35.92 -7.98 36.86
CA ARG A 696 36.26 -6.61 36.40
C ARG A 696 36.43 -6.53 34.89
N GLN A 697 37.11 -7.50 34.27
CA GLN A 697 37.30 -7.51 32.83
C GLN A 697 35.97 -7.63 32.07
N LYS A 698 35.05 -8.49 32.52
CA LYS A 698 33.70 -8.60 31.93
C LYS A 698 32.90 -7.31 32.09
N LYS A 699 32.97 -6.66 33.26
CA LYS A 699 32.32 -5.36 33.50
C LYS A 699 32.89 -4.23 32.64
N GLU A 700 34.18 -4.23 32.34
CA GLU A 700 34.80 -3.24 31.44
C GLU A 700 34.54 -3.56 29.96
N ALA A 701 34.39 -4.82 29.59
CA ALA A 701 34.06 -5.23 28.22
C ALA A 701 32.62 -4.87 27.83
N GLN A 702 31.68 -4.88 28.79
CA GLN A 702 30.26 -4.56 28.56
C GLN A 702 29.91 -3.08 28.76
N LYS A 703 30.88 -2.18 28.96
CA LYS A 703 30.63 -0.74 28.93
C LYS A 703 30.51 -0.27 27.48
N SER A 704 29.34 0.26 27.12
CA SER A 704 29.00 0.70 25.76
C SER A 704 30.02 1.67 25.15
N SER A 705 30.31 1.50 23.85
CA SER A 705 31.37 2.22 23.13
C SER A 705 31.04 3.68 22.81
N ARG A 706 29.77 4.09 22.89
CA ARG A 706 29.28 5.32 22.25
C ARG A 706 29.50 6.62 23.03
N ALA A 707 29.98 6.59 24.29
CA ALA A 707 29.99 7.80 25.14
C ALA A 707 31.33 8.21 25.78
N ASN A 708 32.48 7.55 25.53
CA ASN A 708 33.74 8.01 26.14
C ASN A 708 35.02 7.45 25.49
N HIS A 709 35.23 7.73 24.19
CA HIS A 709 36.37 7.22 23.43
C HIS A 709 37.76 7.58 24.03
N ASN A 710 37.88 8.66 24.81
CA ASN A 710 39.19 9.13 25.30
C ASN A 710 39.64 8.50 26.64
N ARG A 711 38.77 7.77 27.36
CA ARG A 711 39.12 7.13 28.65
C ARG A 711 39.65 5.70 28.48
N LYS A 712 39.10 4.93 27.53
CA LYS A 712 39.52 3.55 27.23
C LYS A 712 40.94 3.50 26.65
N ALA A 713 41.24 4.39 25.70
CA ALA A 713 42.58 4.53 25.11
C ALA A 713 43.63 5.00 26.14
N ARG A 714 43.29 5.97 27.00
CA ARG A 714 44.21 6.49 28.02
C ARG A 714 44.46 5.52 29.18
N ALA A 715 43.50 4.65 29.49
CA ALA A 715 43.67 3.55 30.44
C ALA A 715 44.51 2.40 29.87
N ALA A 716 44.36 2.09 28.58
CA ALA A 716 45.22 1.13 27.87
C ALA A 716 46.67 1.64 27.78
N PHE A 717 46.86 2.92 27.44
CA PHE A 717 48.17 3.58 27.38
C PHE A 717 48.89 3.63 28.74
N LYS A 718 48.15 3.86 29.84
CA LYS A 718 48.72 3.79 31.20
C LYS A 718 49.11 2.38 31.63
N ARG A 719 48.46 1.33 31.10
CA ARG A 719 48.85 -0.07 31.36
C ARG A 719 50.06 -0.49 30.53
N SER A 720 50.21 0.02 29.30
CA SER A 720 51.40 -0.26 28.48
C SER A 720 52.65 0.50 28.94
N ALA A 721 52.49 1.65 29.60
CA ALA A 721 53.60 2.44 30.15
C ALA A 721 54.02 2.05 31.59
N GLY A 722 53.33 1.09 32.22
CA GLY A 722 53.50 0.73 33.63
C GLY A 722 54.20 -0.61 33.89
N GLY A 723 55.11 -1.02 33.01
CA GLY A 723 55.84 -2.29 33.09
C GLY A 723 57.34 -2.12 32.88
N MET A 724 58.00 -1.33 33.74
CA MET A 724 59.45 -1.34 33.95
C MET A 724 59.72 -0.88 35.39
N ASN A 725 59.64 -1.85 36.30
CA ASN A 725 60.48 -2.09 37.48
C ASN A 725 59.83 -3.17 38.35
#